data_AF-A0A0B2AQ46-F1
#
_entry.id   AF-A0A0B2AQ46-F1
#
_cell.length_a   1.000
_cell.length_b   1.000
_cell.length_c   1.000
_cell.angle_alpha   90.00
_cell.angle_beta   90.00
_cell.angle_gamma   90.00
#
_symmetry.space_group_name_H-M   'P 1'
#
loop_
_entity.id
_entity.type
_entity.pdbx_description
1 polymer ?
#
loop_
_entity_poly.entity_id
_entity_poly.type
_entity_poly.pdbx_seq_one_letter_code
_entity_poly.pdbx_strand_id
1 'polypeptide(L)'
;MAPTSWQPGWGVSGVDVSAYQAAYANGQWSDTTDWGGQWNQGVRFAYVKATEGNYYTNQAFSQQYSNAQSVGMIRGAYHFAIPNWSSGANQAQYFVQNGGGWSADGITMPPVLDIEYNPYAGQTINGVYMGDTCYSMAGSAMVNWIADFSNTMLSLTGRRPMIYTTADWWSSCTGNYGGFGNNPLWVAAYNQSGPPMPAGWPAFSVWQYSSSGPFVGDSNVWNGDYPSLQRFATYGDTNPSAAIGSVAPGANIGSQTTGVVGGLVNSGAYQNFQGGAIIWSPASGARVSPNGPIRSAWQATGFEGGLLGYPTTGVTGGLVNGGSYQNFQGGAIISSPASGTRVSPNGPIRSAWQTTGFEGGPLGYPTSGVTSGLVNGGSFQNFQGGAIISSPASGTQVSLNGPIRTAWQATGFEGGPLGYPTTGVVTLSDGGQYQNFQNGAIIWNKATGAQVSLSGPIRTAWQASGFQTGPLGYPTTGVVTLSDGGQYQNFQNGAIIWNKATGAQVSLNGPIRTAWQASGFQTGPLGYPTSGVTSGLVNGGSFQNFQGGAIISSPASGTQVSLNGPIRTAWQATGFEGGPLGYPTTGVVTLSDGGQYQNFQNGAIIWNKATGAQVSLNGPIRTAWQASGFQTGPLGYPTTGVVTLSDGGQYQNFQNGAIIWNKATGAQVSLN
;
A
#
# COMPACT_ATOMS: atom_id res chain seq x y z
N MET A 1 42.42 -54.31 -6.49
CA MET A 1 41.06 -54.62 -6.93
C MET A 1 40.49 -55.69 -6.02
N ALA A 2 39.25 -55.51 -5.56
CA ALA A 2 38.52 -56.55 -4.83
C ALA A 2 38.14 -57.71 -5.77
N PRO A 3 37.98 -58.95 -5.26
CA PRO A 3 37.46 -60.07 -6.05
C PRO A 3 36.06 -59.77 -6.61
N THR A 4 35.74 -60.30 -7.79
CA THR A 4 34.46 -60.09 -8.49
C THR A 4 33.22 -60.54 -7.70
N SER A 5 33.40 -61.39 -6.68
CA SER A 5 32.32 -61.89 -5.81
C SER A 5 32.22 -61.19 -4.46
N TRP A 6 33.14 -60.27 -4.14
CA TRP A 6 33.17 -59.63 -2.83
C TRP A 6 32.19 -58.44 -2.77
N GLN A 7 31.50 -58.26 -1.64
CA GLN A 7 30.69 -57.09 -1.35
C GLN A 7 30.79 -56.72 0.14
N PRO A 8 30.60 -55.44 0.52
CA PRO A 8 30.47 -55.04 1.91
C PRO A 8 29.31 -55.77 2.60
N GLY A 9 29.52 -56.23 3.85
CA GLY A 9 28.48 -56.88 4.66
C GLY A 9 27.51 -55.92 5.35
N TRP A 10 27.50 -54.65 4.95
CA TRP A 10 26.72 -53.56 5.52
C TRP A 10 26.25 -52.64 4.41
N GLY A 11 25.33 -51.74 4.73
CA GLY A 11 24.83 -50.76 3.79
C GLY A 11 23.74 -51.31 2.87
N VAL A 12 23.38 -50.50 1.88
CA VAL A 12 22.43 -50.89 0.83
C VAL A 12 23.21 -51.05 -0.47
N SER A 13 23.08 -52.20 -1.13
CA SER A 13 23.76 -52.43 -2.41
C SER A 13 23.11 -51.64 -3.55
N GLY A 14 23.95 -51.10 -4.42
CA GLY A 14 23.53 -50.36 -5.61
C GLY A 14 24.44 -50.62 -6.80
N VAL A 15 24.02 -50.11 -7.94
CA VAL A 15 24.76 -50.17 -9.20
C VAL A 15 24.83 -48.82 -9.86
N ASP A 16 25.81 -48.64 -10.73
CA ASP A 16 25.74 -47.60 -11.74
C ASP A 16 26.02 -48.17 -13.14
N VAL A 17 25.27 -47.65 -14.12
CA VAL A 17 25.25 -48.16 -15.48
C VAL A 17 25.26 -47.02 -16.49
N SER A 18 25.69 -47.34 -17.70
CA SER A 18 25.71 -46.44 -18.83
C SER A 18 25.32 -47.18 -20.11
N ALA A 19 25.55 -46.57 -21.27
CA ALA A 19 25.37 -47.25 -22.56
C ALA A 19 26.23 -48.52 -22.71
N TYR A 20 27.28 -48.71 -21.90
CA TYR A 20 28.09 -49.94 -21.91
C TYR A 20 27.31 -51.20 -21.50
N GLN A 21 26.19 -51.04 -20.77
CA GLN A 21 25.29 -52.14 -20.38
C GLN A 21 24.08 -52.28 -21.32
N ALA A 22 24.00 -51.43 -22.35
CA ALA A 22 22.97 -51.49 -23.38
C ALA A 22 23.46 -52.29 -24.61
N ALA A 23 22.53 -52.64 -25.49
CA ALA A 23 22.83 -53.25 -26.78
C ALA A 23 22.53 -52.28 -27.93
N TYR A 24 23.43 -52.24 -28.92
CA TYR A 24 23.24 -51.45 -30.15
C TYR A 24 22.61 -52.30 -31.26
N ALA A 25 21.43 -51.90 -31.71
CA ALA A 25 20.75 -52.51 -32.85
C ALA A 25 19.96 -51.45 -33.63
N ASN A 26 19.89 -51.58 -34.96
CA ASN A 26 19.10 -50.70 -35.83
C ASN A 26 19.36 -49.19 -35.64
N GLY A 27 20.62 -48.81 -35.36
CA GLY A 27 21.00 -47.41 -35.19
C GLY A 27 20.71 -46.83 -33.81
N GLN A 28 20.26 -47.64 -32.83
CA GLN A 28 19.88 -47.18 -31.50
C GLN A 28 20.44 -48.09 -30.41
N TRP A 29 20.89 -47.49 -29.31
CA TRP A 29 21.16 -48.22 -28.07
C TRP A 29 19.86 -48.43 -27.29
N SER A 30 19.66 -49.65 -26.80
CA SER A 30 18.49 -50.05 -26.00
C SER A 30 18.91 -50.82 -24.77
N ASP A 31 18.16 -50.68 -23.69
CA ASP A 31 18.47 -51.33 -22.42
C ASP A 31 18.28 -52.84 -22.51
N THR A 32 19.31 -53.59 -22.12
CA THR A 32 19.30 -55.06 -22.04
C THR A 32 19.62 -55.57 -20.64
N THR A 33 19.63 -54.67 -19.65
CA THR A 33 20.00 -54.98 -18.28
C THR A 33 18.93 -55.86 -17.62
N ASP A 34 19.33 -56.98 -17.01
CA ASP A 34 18.44 -57.81 -16.20
C ASP A 34 18.20 -57.19 -14.81
N TRP A 35 17.38 -56.15 -14.76
CA TRP A 35 17.04 -55.42 -13.53
C TRP A 35 16.37 -56.31 -12.48
N GLY A 36 15.54 -57.27 -12.90
CA GLY A 36 14.90 -58.23 -12.00
C GLY A 36 15.93 -59.16 -11.34
N GLY A 37 16.90 -59.63 -12.12
CA GLY A 37 18.05 -60.38 -11.61
C GLY A 37 18.88 -59.56 -10.61
N GLN A 38 19.19 -58.30 -10.91
CA GLN A 38 19.90 -57.42 -9.97
C GLN A 38 19.12 -57.21 -8.67
N TRP A 39 17.80 -56.98 -8.75
CA TRP A 39 16.94 -56.85 -7.58
C TRP A 39 16.97 -58.12 -6.71
N ASN A 40 16.89 -59.30 -7.33
CA ASN A 40 16.94 -60.59 -6.63
C ASN A 40 18.30 -60.84 -5.97
N GLN A 41 19.37 -60.23 -6.46
CA GLN A 41 20.71 -60.27 -5.84
C GLN A 41 20.89 -59.25 -4.71
N GLY A 42 19.88 -58.43 -4.41
CA GLY A 42 19.90 -57.48 -3.29
C GLY A 42 20.18 -56.03 -3.67
N VAL A 43 20.31 -55.71 -4.96
CA VAL A 43 20.47 -54.32 -5.43
C VAL A 43 19.18 -53.54 -5.18
N ARG A 44 19.31 -52.33 -4.62
CA ARG A 44 18.17 -51.48 -4.23
C ARG A 44 18.25 -50.05 -4.73
N PHE A 45 19.39 -49.63 -5.28
CA PHE A 45 19.47 -48.37 -6.03
C PHE A 45 20.31 -48.47 -7.29
N ALA A 46 20.04 -47.57 -8.24
CA ALA A 46 20.77 -47.47 -9.49
C ALA A 46 21.07 -46.00 -9.83
N TYR A 47 22.27 -45.72 -10.34
CA TYR A 47 22.59 -44.47 -11.03
C TYR A 47 22.82 -44.74 -12.51
N VAL A 48 22.23 -43.92 -13.38
CA VAL A 48 22.33 -44.11 -14.84
C VAL A 48 23.02 -42.92 -15.48
N LYS A 49 24.02 -43.13 -16.33
CA LYS A 49 24.66 -42.04 -17.09
C LYS A 49 23.61 -41.40 -17.98
N ALA A 50 23.33 -40.12 -17.76
CA ALA A 50 22.42 -39.38 -18.64
C ALA A 50 23.20 -38.66 -19.74
N THR A 51 24.26 -37.97 -19.35
CA THR A 51 24.99 -37.05 -20.23
C THR A 51 26.49 -37.07 -20.00
N GLU A 52 27.21 -36.60 -21.01
CA GLU A 52 28.64 -36.30 -20.95
C GLU A 52 28.93 -35.02 -21.74
N GLY A 53 29.75 -34.13 -21.16
CA GLY A 53 29.95 -32.81 -21.74
C GLY A 53 28.63 -32.07 -21.96
N ASN A 54 28.57 -31.22 -22.98
CA ASN A 54 27.31 -30.61 -23.42
C ASN A 54 26.86 -31.14 -24.79
N TYR A 55 27.25 -32.37 -25.14
CA TYR A 55 27.08 -32.94 -26.48
C TYR A 55 26.55 -34.37 -26.51
N TYR A 56 26.83 -35.20 -25.50
CA TYR A 56 26.43 -36.61 -25.50
C TYR A 56 25.23 -36.85 -24.58
N THR A 57 24.26 -37.61 -25.08
CA THR A 57 23.19 -38.23 -24.30
C THR A 57 23.26 -39.74 -24.42
N ASN A 58 22.99 -40.44 -23.32
CA ASN A 58 22.81 -41.89 -23.36
C ASN A 58 21.43 -42.22 -23.95
N GLN A 59 21.40 -42.78 -25.16
CA GLN A 59 20.15 -43.14 -25.85
C GLN A 59 19.30 -44.17 -25.09
N ALA A 60 19.93 -45.03 -24.27
CA ALA A 60 19.24 -46.02 -23.44
C ALA A 60 18.82 -45.47 -22.07
N PHE A 61 19.16 -44.21 -21.73
CA PHE A 61 18.95 -43.62 -20.40
C PHE A 61 17.51 -43.80 -19.90
N SER A 62 16.53 -43.39 -20.70
CA SER A 62 15.12 -43.43 -20.27
C SER A 62 14.64 -44.85 -19.97
N GLN A 63 15.13 -45.85 -20.72
CA GLN A 63 14.80 -47.26 -20.49
C GLN A 63 15.50 -47.76 -19.21
N GLN A 64 16.83 -47.57 -19.10
CA GLN A 64 17.59 -47.97 -17.91
C GLN A 64 17.02 -47.35 -16.62
N TYR A 65 16.73 -46.05 -16.65
CA TYR A 65 16.20 -45.31 -15.52
C TYR A 65 14.80 -45.80 -15.11
N SER A 66 13.91 -46.05 -16.07
CA SER A 66 12.53 -46.50 -15.80
C SER A 66 12.47 -47.99 -15.44
N ASN A 67 13.27 -48.82 -16.08
CA ASN A 67 13.31 -50.26 -15.84
C ASN A 67 13.87 -50.56 -14.44
N ALA A 68 14.91 -49.85 -13.99
CA ALA A 68 15.38 -49.93 -12.60
C ALA A 68 14.27 -49.55 -11.59
N GLN A 69 13.54 -48.47 -11.87
CA GLN A 69 12.41 -48.05 -11.04
C GLN A 69 11.26 -49.08 -11.03
N SER A 70 11.00 -49.73 -12.16
CA SER A 70 9.90 -50.71 -12.30
C SER A 70 10.06 -51.94 -11.41
N VAL A 71 11.30 -52.32 -11.08
CA VAL A 71 11.60 -53.40 -10.14
C VAL A 71 11.71 -52.92 -8.69
N GLY A 72 11.51 -51.62 -8.42
CA GLY A 72 11.46 -51.04 -7.09
C GLY A 72 12.75 -50.32 -6.63
N MET A 73 13.74 -50.13 -7.51
CA MET A 73 14.98 -49.44 -7.13
C MET A 73 14.77 -47.94 -7.00
N ILE A 74 15.43 -47.36 -5.99
CA ILE A 74 15.67 -45.92 -5.91
C ILE A 74 16.67 -45.56 -7.01
N ARG A 75 16.42 -44.51 -7.78
CA ARG A 75 17.20 -44.25 -9.00
C ARG A 75 17.64 -42.80 -9.12
N GLY A 76 18.84 -42.62 -9.64
CA GLY A 76 19.46 -41.34 -9.93
C GLY A 76 20.08 -41.31 -11.31
N ALA A 77 20.56 -40.14 -11.69
CA ALA A 77 21.34 -39.98 -12.91
C ALA A 77 22.67 -39.31 -12.59
N TYR A 78 23.68 -39.60 -13.41
CA TYR A 78 24.98 -38.95 -13.33
C TYR A 78 25.40 -38.33 -14.65
N HIS A 79 26.26 -37.32 -14.54
CA HIS A 79 26.82 -36.55 -15.63
C HIS A 79 28.34 -36.66 -15.61
N PHE A 80 28.92 -37.21 -16.68
CA PHE A 80 30.36 -37.30 -16.84
C PHE A 80 30.94 -35.97 -17.32
N ALA A 81 31.76 -35.34 -16.49
CA ALA A 81 32.29 -34.02 -16.72
C ALA A 81 33.40 -34.01 -17.77
N ILE A 82 33.38 -33.00 -18.64
CA ILE A 82 34.51 -32.66 -19.52
C ILE A 82 34.90 -31.18 -19.27
N PRO A 83 35.65 -30.88 -18.20
CA PRO A 83 35.81 -29.51 -17.72
C PRO A 83 36.43 -28.51 -18.71
N ASN A 84 37.37 -28.96 -19.55
CA ASN A 84 38.03 -28.12 -20.55
C ASN A 84 37.22 -27.94 -21.85
N TRP A 85 36.06 -28.58 -21.98
CA TRP A 85 35.19 -28.45 -23.16
C TRP A 85 34.21 -27.27 -23.04
N SER A 86 33.60 -27.09 -21.86
CA SER A 86 32.63 -26.02 -21.60
C SER A 86 32.52 -25.76 -20.10
N SER A 87 31.90 -24.64 -19.69
CA SER A 87 31.77 -24.30 -18.26
C SER A 87 30.91 -25.29 -17.47
N GLY A 88 31.09 -25.30 -16.16
CA GLY A 88 30.30 -26.13 -15.25
C GLY A 88 28.81 -25.82 -15.35
N ALA A 89 28.45 -24.54 -15.45
CA ALA A 89 27.07 -24.13 -15.66
C ALA A 89 26.46 -24.68 -16.96
N ASN A 90 27.22 -24.71 -18.06
CA ASN A 90 26.73 -25.21 -19.35
C ASN A 90 26.45 -26.72 -19.27
N GLN A 91 27.34 -27.48 -18.65
CA GLN A 91 27.16 -28.93 -18.48
C GLN A 91 26.05 -29.26 -17.48
N ALA A 92 25.91 -28.48 -16.40
CA ALA A 92 24.79 -28.60 -15.47
C ALA A 92 23.44 -28.35 -16.16
N GLN A 93 23.33 -27.30 -16.98
CA GLN A 93 22.12 -27.03 -17.76
C GLN A 93 21.81 -28.17 -18.74
N TYR A 94 22.83 -28.66 -19.44
CA TYR A 94 22.67 -29.79 -20.36
C TYR A 94 22.23 -31.06 -19.65
N PHE A 95 22.78 -31.34 -18.47
CA PHE A 95 22.39 -32.48 -17.65
C PHE A 95 20.93 -32.37 -17.18
N VAL A 96 20.52 -31.21 -16.65
CA VAL A 96 19.14 -30.99 -16.20
C VAL A 96 18.13 -31.18 -17.34
N GLN A 97 18.47 -30.75 -18.56
CA GLN A 97 17.60 -30.90 -19.73
C GLN A 97 17.44 -32.36 -20.20
N ASN A 98 18.37 -33.25 -19.83
CA ASN A 98 18.46 -34.59 -20.41
C ASN A 98 18.49 -35.72 -19.36
N GLY A 99 18.18 -35.45 -18.09
CA GLY A 99 18.26 -36.48 -17.06
C GLY A 99 17.42 -36.25 -15.80
N GLY A 100 17.06 -37.35 -15.16
CA GLY A 100 16.81 -37.47 -13.72
C GLY A 100 15.48 -36.97 -13.15
N GLY A 101 14.68 -36.18 -13.87
CA GLY A 101 13.31 -35.80 -13.47
C GLY A 101 13.21 -35.20 -12.06
N TRP A 102 14.24 -34.47 -11.65
CA TRP A 102 14.63 -34.13 -10.28
C TRP A 102 13.44 -33.76 -9.37
N SER A 103 13.11 -34.65 -8.43
CA SER A 103 11.96 -34.47 -7.53
C SER A 103 12.26 -35.04 -6.14
N ALA A 104 11.46 -34.64 -5.14
CA ALA A 104 11.56 -35.10 -3.74
C ALA A 104 10.58 -36.22 -3.43
N ASP A 105 10.40 -37.16 -4.36
CA ASP A 105 9.43 -38.27 -4.28
C ASP A 105 9.90 -39.47 -3.44
N GLY A 106 11.10 -39.41 -2.86
CA GLY A 106 11.69 -40.49 -2.06
C GLY A 106 12.24 -41.67 -2.88
N ILE A 107 12.15 -41.59 -4.21
CA ILE A 107 12.73 -42.58 -5.14
C ILE A 107 13.70 -41.93 -6.15
N THR A 108 13.74 -40.59 -6.23
CA THR A 108 14.64 -39.79 -7.07
C THR A 108 15.85 -39.30 -6.31
N MET A 109 16.99 -39.92 -6.58
CA MET A 109 18.25 -39.51 -5.98
C MET A 109 18.69 -38.14 -6.51
N PRO A 110 19.46 -37.37 -5.72
CA PRO A 110 20.15 -36.18 -6.18
C PRO A 110 21.01 -36.45 -7.43
N PRO A 111 21.22 -35.42 -8.27
CA PRO A 111 22.12 -35.52 -9.42
C PRO A 111 23.54 -35.89 -8.99
N VAL A 112 24.29 -36.57 -9.85
CA VAL A 112 25.72 -36.83 -9.60
C VAL A 112 26.56 -36.09 -10.64
N LEU A 113 27.53 -35.33 -10.15
CA LEU A 113 28.67 -34.85 -10.93
C LEU A 113 29.74 -35.93 -10.88
N ASP A 114 29.98 -36.59 -12.00
CA ASP A 114 31.09 -37.51 -12.17
C ASP A 114 32.29 -36.72 -12.71
N ILE A 115 33.27 -36.51 -11.83
CA ILE A 115 34.46 -35.70 -12.09
C ILE A 115 35.71 -36.49 -11.68
N GLU A 116 36.37 -37.08 -12.67
CA GLU A 116 37.47 -38.01 -12.47
C GLU A 116 38.52 -37.91 -13.58
N TYR A 117 39.38 -38.94 -13.70
CA TYR A 117 40.46 -38.98 -14.68
C TYR A 117 39.93 -38.73 -16.10
N ASN A 118 40.61 -37.85 -16.82
CA ASN A 118 40.31 -37.60 -18.23
C ASN A 118 40.56 -38.86 -19.09
N PRO A 119 39.52 -39.48 -19.67
CA PRO A 119 39.67 -40.68 -20.49
C PRO A 119 40.20 -40.36 -21.91
N TYR A 120 40.23 -39.07 -22.27
CA TYR A 120 40.67 -38.57 -23.57
C TYR A 120 42.03 -37.89 -23.50
N ALA A 121 42.81 -38.13 -22.44
CA ALA A 121 44.10 -37.47 -22.24
C ALA A 121 45.00 -37.60 -23.49
N GLY A 122 45.55 -36.46 -23.93
CA GLY A 122 46.41 -36.36 -25.11
C GLY A 122 45.69 -36.35 -26.46
N GLN A 123 44.36 -36.51 -26.51
CA GLN A 123 43.60 -36.51 -27.76
C GLN A 123 43.15 -35.10 -28.17
N THR A 124 42.90 -34.90 -29.47
CA THR A 124 42.20 -33.72 -29.99
C THR A 124 40.90 -34.16 -30.63
N ILE A 125 39.77 -33.76 -30.06
CA ILE A 125 38.43 -34.16 -30.50
C ILE A 125 37.69 -32.91 -30.99
N ASN A 126 37.20 -32.94 -32.23
CA ASN A 126 36.50 -31.81 -32.87
C ASN A 126 37.25 -30.47 -32.75
N GLY A 127 38.59 -30.51 -32.86
CA GLY A 127 39.45 -29.33 -32.78
C GLY A 127 39.79 -28.85 -31.37
N VAL A 128 39.31 -29.52 -30.32
CA VAL A 128 39.62 -29.21 -28.92
C VAL A 128 40.66 -30.21 -28.40
N TYR A 129 41.78 -29.71 -27.87
CA TYR A 129 42.76 -30.56 -27.20
C TYR A 129 42.26 -30.93 -25.80
N MET A 130 42.14 -32.23 -25.53
CA MET A 130 41.50 -32.76 -24.32
C MET A 130 42.39 -32.69 -23.08
N GLY A 131 43.67 -32.29 -23.20
CA GLY A 131 44.54 -32.06 -22.06
C GLY A 131 45.15 -33.33 -21.46
N ASP A 132 45.68 -33.21 -20.24
CA ASP A 132 46.23 -34.31 -19.44
C ASP A 132 45.17 -34.96 -18.54
N THR A 133 45.61 -35.73 -17.53
CA THR A 133 44.73 -36.40 -16.56
C THR A 133 43.81 -35.44 -15.78
N CYS A 134 44.24 -34.18 -15.60
CA CYS A 134 43.49 -33.09 -14.99
C CYS A 134 42.92 -32.12 -16.04
N TYR A 135 42.72 -32.60 -17.28
CA TYR A 135 42.20 -31.82 -18.41
C TYR A 135 43.10 -30.62 -18.77
N SER A 136 44.36 -30.63 -18.35
CA SER A 136 45.30 -29.51 -18.41
C SER A 136 44.79 -28.22 -17.75
N MET A 137 43.99 -28.37 -16.70
CA MET A 137 43.51 -27.27 -15.87
C MET A 137 44.36 -27.12 -14.61
N ALA A 138 44.61 -25.87 -14.21
CA ALA A 138 45.14 -25.59 -12.88
C ALA A 138 44.13 -26.00 -11.80
N GLY A 139 44.61 -26.47 -10.63
CA GLY A 139 43.73 -26.99 -9.58
C GLY A 139 42.67 -25.98 -9.10
N SER A 140 43.02 -24.68 -9.03
CA SER A 140 42.05 -23.63 -8.71
C SER A 140 40.98 -23.42 -9.80
N ALA A 141 41.34 -23.59 -11.07
CA ALA A 141 40.38 -23.53 -12.17
C ALA A 141 39.43 -24.73 -12.13
N MET A 142 39.93 -25.92 -11.80
CA MET A 142 39.10 -27.13 -11.60
C MET A 142 38.11 -26.92 -10.44
N VAL A 143 38.59 -26.42 -9.29
CA VAL A 143 37.72 -26.09 -8.15
C VAL A 143 36.62 -25.10 -8.53
N ASN A 144 36.97 -24.03 -9.26
CA ASN A 144 35.97 -23.05 -9.72
C ASN A 144 34.94 -23.68 -10.67
N TRP A 145 35.37 -24.58 -11.55
CA TRP A 145 34.49 -25.29 -12.47
C TRP A 145 33.50 -26.20 -11.73
N ILE A 146 33.97 -26.96 -10.74
CA ILE A 146 33.14 -27.84 -9.90
C ILE A 146 32.12 -27.01 -9.09
N ALA A 147 32.54 -25.84 -8.59
CA ALA A 147 31.65 -24.91 -7.89
C ALA A 147 30.57 -24.34 -8.82
N ASP A 148 30.94 -23.95 -10.04
CA ASP A 148 30.02 -23.44 -11.06
C ASP A 148 28.95 -24.48 -11.42
N PHE A 149 29.35 -25.74 -11.65
CA PHE A 149 28.43 -26.85 -11.87
C PHE A 149 27.51 -27.07 -10.66
N SER A 150 28.09 -27.19 -9.46
CA SER A 150 27.34 -27.49 -8.23
C SER A 150 26.30 -26.43 -7.87
N ASN A 151 26.67 -25.16 -7.99
CA ASN A 151 25.77 -24.04 -7.71
C ASN A 151 24.69 -23.92 -8.79
N THR A 152 25.03 -24.20 -10.06
CA THR A 152 24.04 -24.22 -11.14
C THR A 152 23.03 -25.34 -10.93
N MET A 153 23.47 -26.56 -10.59
CA MET A 153 22.58 -27.67 -10.26
C MET A 153 21.66 -27.34 -9.07
N LEU A 154 22.20 -26.75 -8.00
CA LEU A 154 21.40 -26.33 -6.84
C LEU A 154 20.33 -25.30 -7.23
N SER A 155 20.69 -24.31 -8.05
CA SER A 155 19.73 -23.28 -8.47
C SER A 155 18.64 -23.81 -9.40
N LEU A 156 18.96 -24.76 -10.28
CA LEU A 156 18.01 -25.34 -11.24
C LEU A 156 17.10 -26.41 -10.63
N THR A 157 17.60 -27.17 -9.65
CA THR A 157 16.90 -28.37 -9.15
C THR A 157 16.53 -28.30 -7.67
N GLY A 158 17.06 -27.32 -6.93
CA GLY A 158 16.96 -27.26 -5.48
C GLY A 158 17.80 -28.32 -4.76
N ARG A 159 18.64 -29.08 -5.48
CA ARG A 159 19.46 -30.19 -4.96
C ARG A 159 20.93 -29.97 -5.28
N ARG A 160 21.82 -30.08 -4.30
CA ARG A 160 23.25 -30.15 -4.60
C ARG A 160 23.58 -31.49 -5.27
N PRO A 161 24.45 -31.50 -6.29
CA PRO A 161 24.89 -32.76 -6.86
C PRO A 161 25.79 -33.48 -5.85
N MET A 162 25.65 -34.79 -5.76
CA MET A 162 26.67 -35.65 -5.19
C MET A 162 27.90 -35.62 -6.12
N ILE A 163 29.09 -35.54 -5.55
CA ILE A 163 30.33 -35.54 -6.32
C ILE A 163 30.88 -36.96 -6.33
N TYR A 164 31.00 -37.55 -7.52
CA TYR A 164 31.77 -38.76 -7.77
C TYR A 164 33.21 -38.40 -8.12
N THR A 165 34.18 -39.04 -7.46
CA THR A 165 35.63 -38.87 -7.69
C THR A 165 36.43 -40.03 -7.07
N THR A 166 37.72 -40.12 -7.35
CA THR A 166 38.70 -40.83 -6.51
C THR A 166 39.47 -39.87 -5.61
N ALA A 167 40.02 -40.36 -4.49
CA ALA A 167 40.77 -39.50 -3.56
C ALA A 167 42.10 -39.01 -4.15
N ASP A 168 42.77 -39.83 -4.94
CA ASP A 168 44.05 -39.49 -5.58
C ASP A 168 43.88 -38.52 -6.75
N TRP A 169 42.81 -38.68 -7.56
CA TRP A 169 42.47 -37.70 -8.58
C TRP A 169 42.10 -36.37 -7.93
N TRP A 170 41.25 -36.38 -6.90
CA TRP A 170 40.87 -35.17 -6.18
C TRP A 170 42.08 -34.43 -5.62
N SER A 171 43.00 -35.17 -4.96
CA SER A 171 44.24 -34.60 -4.44
C SER A 171 45.08 -33.97 -5.53
N SER A 172 45.25 -34.66 -6.66
CA SER A 172 46.12 -34.24 -7.76
C SER A 172 45.55 -33.06 -8.55
N CYS A 173 44.26 -33.11 -8.88
CA CYS A 173 43.63 -32.20 -9.83
C CYS A 173 42.89 -31.02 -9.17
N THR A 174 42.71 -31.04 -7.85
CA THR A 174 42.10 -29.91 -7.10
C THR A 174 43.04 -29.32 -6.04
N GLY A 175 44.23 -29.91 -5.82
CA GLY A 175 45.08 -29.58 -4.68
C GLY A 175 44.51 -30.05 -3.34
N ASN A 176 43.70 -31.12 -3.37
CA ASN A 176 42.97 -31.65 -2.22
C ASN A 176 42.10 -30.59 -1.52
N TYR A 177 41.33 -29.83 -2.30
CA TYR A 177 40.53 -28.72 -1.80
C TYR A 177 39.35 -29.21 -0.92
N GLY A 178 39.19 -28.64 0.27
CA GLY A 178 38.20 -29.08 1.27
C GLY A 178 36.86 -28.33 1.28
N GLY A 179 36.60 -27.44 0.32
CA GLY A 179 35.43 -26.55 0.33
C GLY A 179 34.09 -27.17 -0.13
N PHE A 180 34.06 -28.46 -0.49
CA PHE A 180 32.88 -29.14 -1.04
C PHE A 180 32.16 -30.08 -0.06
N GLY A 181 32.43 -29.98 1.24
CA GLY A 181 31.81 -30.86 2.25
C GLY A 181 30.27 -30.79 2.35
N ASN A 182 29.64 -29.79 1.74
CA ASN A 182 28.18 -29.70 1.61
C ASN A 182 27.62 -30.51 0.44
N ASN A 183 28.45 -30.92 -0.53
CA ASN A 183 28.05 -31.87 -1.56
C ASN A 183 28.16 -33.29 -0.95
N PRO A 184 27.17 -34.18 -1.15
CA PRO A 184 27.34 -35.59 -0.81
C PRO A 184 28.52 -36.19 -1.60
N LEU A 185 29.21 -37.18 -1.03
CA LEU A 185 30.36 -37.80 -1.69
C LEU A 185 30.03 -39.21 -2.16
N TRP A 186 30.30 -39.45 -3.44
CA TRP A 186 30.50 -40.78 -3.99
C TRP A 186 31.99 -40.95 -4.26
N VAL A 187 32.61 -41.95 -3.66
CA VAL A 187 34.05 -42.17 -3.83
C VAL A 187 34.31 -43.56 -4.39
N ALA A 188 35.15 -43.62 -5.42
CA ALA A 188 35.62 -44.89 -5.97
C ALA A 188 36.93 -45.31 -5.32
N ALA A 189 36.96 -46.56 -4.83
CA ALA A 189 38.16 -47.21 -4.33
C ALA A 189 37.99 -48.73 -4.37
N TYR A 190 38.68 -49.39 -5.31
CA TYR A 190 38.54 -50.82 -5.58
C TYR A 190 39.36 -51.69 -4.61
N ASN A 191 38.98 -51.65 -3.33
CA ASN A 191 39.62 -52.34 -2.21
C ASN A 191 38.57 -52.94 -1.25
N GLN A 192 39.02 -53.58 -0.15
CA GLN A 192 38.13 -54.16 0.88
C GLN A 192 38.19 -53.41 2.22
N SER A 193 39.03 -52.38 2.35
CA SER A 193 39.29 -51.64 3.59
C SER A 193 38.49 -50.34 3.71
N GLY A 194 37.76 -49.96 2.66
CA GLY A 194 37.06 -48.68 2.56
C GLY A 194 37.88 -47.63 1.78
N PRO A 195 37.20 -46.59 1.28
CA PRO A 195 37.83 -45.56 0.46
C PRO A 195 38.65 -44.59 1.31
N PRO A 196 39.84 -44.17 0.84
CA PRO A 196 40.48 -42.97 1.38
C PRO A 196 39.57 -41.75 1.14
N MET A 197 39.48 -40.85 2.11
CA MET A 197 38.59 -39.68 2.04
C MET A 197 39.32 -38.47 1.46
N PRO A 198 38.80 -37.84 0.39
CA PRO A 198 39.27 -36.52 -0.02
C PRO A 198 39.01 -35.48 1.08
N ALA A 199 39.80 -34.41 1.13
CA ALA A 199 39.65 -33.38 2.15
C ALA A 199 38.25 -32.72 2.08
N GLY A 200 37.72 -32.33 3.25
CA GLY A 200 36.43 -31.64 3.38
C GLY A 200 35.24 -32.55 3.69
N TRP A 201 35.33 -33.85 3.40
CA TRP A 201 34.27 -34.81 3.72
C TRP A 201 34.57 -35.62 4.98
N PRO A 202 33.69 -35.58 6.00
CA PRO A 202 33.84 -36.41 7.20
C PRO A 202 33.44 -37.88 6.98
N ALA A 203 32.66 -38.16 5.93
CA ALA A 203 32.20 -39.49 5.53
C ALA A 203 31.77 -39.50 4.06
N PHE A 204 31.77 -40.67 3.43
CA PHE A 204 31.15 -40.87 2.10
C PHE A 204 29.66 -41.19 2.23
N SER A 205 28.89 -40.86 1.19
CA SER A 205 27.50 -41.25 1.02
C SER A 205 27.40 -42.57 0.24
N VAL A 206 28.14 -42.69 -0.86
CA VAL A 206 28.25 -43.90 -1.66
C VAL A 206 29.72 -44.29 -1.82
N TRP A 207 30.01 -45.59 -1.72
CA TRP A 207 31.31 -46.15 -2.06
C TRP A 207 31.17 -47.06 -3.28
N GLN A 208 31.87 -46.73 -4.37
CA GLN A 208 32.07 -47.63 -5.50
C GLN A 208 33.27 -48.53 -5.20
N TYR A 209 33.00 -49.80 -4.92
CA TYR A 209 34.00 -50.73 -4.39
C TYR A 209 34.51 -51.72 -5.45
N SER A 210 33.86 -51.79 -6.61
CA SER A 210 34.27 -52.67 -7.71
C SER A 210 33.71 -52.20 -9.05
N SER A 211 34.50 -52.35 -10.11
CA SER A 211 34.10 -52.09 -11.50
C SER A 211 33.84 -53.35 -12.34
N SER A 212 33.83 -54.53 -11.71
CA SER A 212 33.79 -55.82 -12.43
C SER A 212 32.87 -56.86 -11.81
N GLY A 213 32.12 -56.48 -10.77
CA GLY A 213 31.19 -57.37 -10.08
C GLY A 213 31.13 -57.11 -8.57
N PRO A 214 30.11 -57.62 -7.88
CA PRO A 214 29.27 -58.75 -8.32
C PRO A 214 28.10 -58.36 -9.22
N PHE A 215 27.79 -57.07 -9.35
CA PHE A 215 26.61 -56.59 -10.06
C PHE A 215 26.91 -56.12 -11.47
N VAL A 216 25.85 -55.82 -12.23
CA VAL A 216 25.97 -55.21 -13.56
C VAL A 216 26.53 -53.79 -13.45
N GLY A 217 27.41 -53.42 -14.39
CA GLY A 217 28.12 -52.16 -14.31
C GLY A 217 29.04 -52.11 -13.09
N ASP A 218 29.11 -50.95 -12.45
CA ASP A 218 29.96 -50.76 -11.28
C ASP A 218 29.14 -50.98 -10.00
N SER A 219 29.77 -51.64 -9.02
CA SER A 219 29.13 -52.07 -7.77
C SER A 219 29.34 -51.05 -6.66
N ASN A 220 28.24 -50.63 -6.07
CA ASN A 220 28.16 -49.54 -5.11
C ASN A 220 27.52 -49.96 -3.80
N VAL A 221 27.86 -49.26 -2.73
CA VAL A 221 27.18 -49.37 -1.43
C VAL A 221 26.82 -48.01 -0.88
N TRP A 222 25.59 -47.85 -0.41
CA TRP A 222 25.14 -46.69 0.36
C TRP A 222 25.58 -46.82 1.82
N ASN A 223 26.12 -45.74 2.38
CA ASN A 223 26.53 -45.65 3.78
C ASN A 223 25.34 -45.42 4.72
N GLY A 224 24.56 -46.47 4.97
CA GLY A 224 23.41 -46.43 5.87
C GLY A 224 22.38 -47.52 5.58
N ASP A 225 21.18 -47.38 6.13
CA ASP A 225 20.05 -48.28 5.89
C ASP A 225 19.14 -47.78 4.74
N TYR A 226 18.20 -48.62 4.29
CA TYR A 226 17.28 -48.27 3.22
C TYR A 226 16.40 -47.04 3.53
N PRO A 227 15.87 -46.85 4.76
CA PRO A 227 15.20 -45.60 5.13
C PRO A 227 16.08 -44.35 5.02
N SER A 228 17.37 -44.42 5.35
CA SER A 228 18.30 -43.31 5.16
C SER A 228 18.55 -42.99 3.68
N LEU A 229 18.58 -44.01 2.82
CA LEU A 229 18.67 -43.84 1.38
C LEU A 229 17.40 -43.18 0.81
N GLN A 230 16.20 -43.61 1.23
CA GLN A 230 14.94 -42.95 0.85
C GLN A 230 14.87 -41.49 1.32
N ARG A 231 15.36 -41.21 2.54
CA ARG A 231 15.50 -39.84 3.03
C ARG A 231 16.46 -39.04 2.17
N PHE A 232 17.57 -39.62 1.73
CA PHE A 232 18.51 -38.96 0.83
C PHE A 232 17.88 -38.67 -0.54
N ALA A 233 17.09 -39.59 -1.09
CA ALA A 233 16.29 -39.33 -2.30
C ALA A 233 15.25 -38.20 -2.08
N THR A 234 14.72 -38.05 -0.87
CA THR A 234 13.78 -36.95 -0.56
C THR A 234 14.49 -35.61 -0.38
N TYR A 235 15.55 -35.56 0.43
CA TYR A 235 16.11 -34.33 0.98
C TYR A 235 17.51 -33.96 0.46
N GLY A 236 18.17 -34.87 -0.26
CA GLY A 236 19.51 -34.65 -0.79
C GLY A 236 20.54 -34.30 0.28
N ASP A 237 21.21 -33.16 0.11
CA ASP A 237 22.21 -32.64 1.05
C ASP A 237 21.61 -32.11 2.36
N THR A 238 20.29 -31.97 2.44
CA THR A 238 19.61 -31.52 3.66
C THR A 238 19.19 -32.71 4.54
N ASN A 239 19.31 -32.55 5.87
CA ASN A 239 18.94 -33.57 6.83
C ASN A 239 17.98 -33.00 7.88
N PRO A 240 16.65 -33.05 7.63
CA PRO A 240 15.66 -32.56 8.58
C PRO A 240 15.76 -33.26 9.94
N SER A 241 16.14 -34.54 9.98
CA SER A 241 16.29 -35.26 11.25
C SER A 241 17.41 -34.69 12.11
N ALA A 242 18.56 -34.38 11.51
CA ALA A 242 19.66 -33.74 12.22
C ALA A 242 19.30 -32.32 12.67
N ALA A 243 18.63 -31.55 11.79
CA ALA A 243 18.22 -30.18 12.10
C ALA A 243 17.15 -30.11 13.19
N ILE A 244 16.18 -31.03 13.20
CA ILE A 244 15.19 -31.14 14.27
C ILE A 244 15.85 -31.61 15.57
N GLY A 245 16.73 -32.62 15.48
CA GLY A 245 17.45 -33.17 16.62
C GLY A 245 18.36 -32.16 17.34
N SER A 246 18.91 -31.17 16.61
CA SER A 246 19.73 -30.11 17.23
C SER A 246 18.90 -29.09 18.00
N VAL A 247 17.63 -28.87 17.64
CA VAL A 247 16.73 -27.92 18.29
C VAL A 247 15.95 -28.58 19.44
N ALA A 248 15.63 -29.87 19.33
CA ALA A 248 14.78 -30.59 20.27
C ALA A 248 15.19 -30.48 21.76
N PRO A 249 16.48 -30.58 22.14
CA PRO A 249 16.88 -30.49 23.54
C PRO A 249 16.55 -29.14 24.21
N GLY A 250 16.53 -28.05 23.44
CA GLY A 250 16.22 -26.70 23.95
C GLY A 250 14.75 -26.30 23.82
N ALA A 251 13.91 -27.14 23.19
CA ALA A 251 12.55 -26.77 22.83
C ALA A 251 11.57 -26.79 24.01
N ASN A 252 11.86 -27.54 25.08
CA ASN A 252 11.01 -27.67 26.27
C ASN A 252 9.53 -28.05 25.97
N ILE A 253 9.30 -28.88 24.95
CA ILE A 253 7.96 -29.35 24.51
C ILE A 253 7.73 -30.84 24.80
N GLY A 254 8.46 -31.41 25.75
CA GLY A 254 8.36 -32.83 26.12
C GLY A 254 9.11 -33.77 25.17
N SER A 255 8.91 -35.08 25.37
CA SER A 255 9.43 -36.17 24.53
C SER A 255 8.71 -36.30 23.19
N GLN A 256 9.44 -36.85 22.21
CA GLN A 256 8.95 -37.14 20.87
C GLN A 256 7.80 -38.16 20.91
N THR A 257 6.79 -37.94 20.07
CA THR A 257 5.62 -38.83 19.90
C THR A 257 5.59 -39.47 18.51
N THR A 258 6.34 -38.91 17.56
CA THR A 258 6.53 -39.47 16.21
C THR A 258 8.01 -39.48 15.87
N GLY A 259 8.39 -40.26 14.85
CA GLY A 259 9.60 -39.98 14.09
C GLY A 259 9.48 -38.68 13.29
N VAL A 260 10.54 -38.33 12.57
CA VAL A 260 10.52 -37.21 11.62
C VAL A 260 9.67 -37.59 10.42
N VAL A 261 8.61 -36.83 10.17
CA VAL A 261 7.66 -37.02 9.08
C VAL A 261 7.95 -36.01 7.99
N GLY A 262 8.13 -36.50 6.77
CA GLY A 262 8.40 -35.70 5.59
C GLY A 262 7.18 -35.36 4.76
N GLY A 263 7.44 -34.74 3.60
CA GLY A 263 6.41 -34.47 2.58
C GLY A 263 5.60 -33.19 2.77
N LEU A 264 6.04 -32.28 3.66
CA LEU A 264 5.44 -30.95 3.74
C LEU A 264 5.82 -30.10 2.51
N VAL A 265 5.05 -29.03 2.28
CA VAL A 265 5.26 -28.08 1.17
C VAL A 265 6.73 -27.62 1.08
N ASN A 266 7.29 -27.51 -0.12
CA ASN A 266 8.70 -27.15 -0.33
C ASN A 266 9.70 -28.09 0.37
N SER A 267 9.41 -29.40 0.32
CA SER A 267 10.25 -30.46 0.90
C SER A 267 10.49 -30.27 2.40
N GLY A 268 9.49 -29.80 3.14
CA GLY A 268 9.61 -29.66 4.58
C GLY A 268 9.40 -30.98 5.32
N ALA A 269 9.63 -30.91 6.62
CA ALA A 269 9.45 -32.01 7.54
C ALA A 269 8.99 -31.50 8.91
N TYR A 270 8.42 -32.39 9.72
CA TYR A 270 8.13 -32.09 11.11
C TYR A 270 8.36 -33.29 12.00
N GLN A 271 8.43 -33.04 13.30
CA GLN A 271 8.37 -34.08 14.32
C GLN A 271 7.45 -33.62 15.45
N ASN A 272 6.53 -34.49 15.88
CA ASN A 272 5.61 -34.20 16.98
C ASN A 272 6.22 -34.58 18.33
N PHE A 273 5.90 -33.76 19.33
CA PHE A 273 6.25 -33.91 20.73
C PHE A 273 4.97 -33.70 21.57
N GLN A 274 4.97 -34.08 22.85
CA GLN A 274 3.76 -33.95 23.70
C GLN A 274 3.23 -32.51 23.78
N GLY A 275 4.13 -31.53 23.82
CA GLY A 275 3.83 -30.11 23.95
C GLY A 275 3.84 -29.33 22.64
N GLY A 276 3.90 -29.98 21.47
CA GLY A 276 3.89 -29.28 20.17
C GLY A 276 4.61 -30.05 19.06
N ALA A 277 5.20 -29.32 18.12
CA ALA A 277 6.04 -29.91 17.07
C ALA A 277 7.27 -29.06 16.79
N ILE A 278 8.28 -29.66 16.20
CA ILE A 278 9.37 -28.93 15.54
C ILE A 278 9.17 -29.07 14.04
N ILE A 279 9.04 -27.94 13.36
CA ILE A 279 8.81 -27.88 11.91
C ILE A 279 10.10 -27.42 11.25
N TRP A 280 10.46 -28.07 10.14
CA TRP A 280 11.65 -27.75 9.36
C TRP A 280 11.28 -27.52 7.90
N SER A 281 11.91 -26.53 7.29
CA SER A 281 12.00 -26.41 5.84
C SER A 281 13.43 -26.04 5.45
N PRO A 282 13.85 -26.26 4.19
CA PRO A 282 15.15 -25.80 3.72
C PRO A 282 15.35 -24.28 3.92
N ALA A 283 14.28 -23.49 3.78
CA ALA A 283 14.34 -22.03 3.86
C ALA A 283 14.33 -21.49 5.30
N SER A 284 13.56 -22.10 6.20
CA SER A 284 13.43 -21.63 7.59
C SER A 284 14.37 -22.33 8.56
N GLY A 285 14.88 -23.51 8.23
CA GLY A 285 15.47 -24.43 9.19
C GLY A 285 14.44 -24.92 10.22
N ALA A 286 14.92 -25.60 11.27
CA ALA A 286 14.06 -26.16 12.31
C ALA A 286 13.56 -25.06 13.27
N ARG A 287 12.26 -25.05 13.55
CA ARG A 287 11.60 -24.09 14.43
C ARG A 287 10.60 -24.78 15.33
N VAL A 288 10.63 -24.41 16.60
CA VAL A 288 9.70 -24.92 17.61
C VAL A 288 8.32 -24.27 17.40
N SER A 289 7.29 -25.10 17.37
CA SER A 289 5.88 -24.71 17.29
C SER A 289 5.15 -25.37 18.46
N PRO A 290 5.17 -24.75 19.66
CA PRO A 290 4.54 -25.31 20.85
C PRO A 290 3.01 -25.25 20.73
N ASN A 291 2.33 -26.15 21.42
CA ASN A 291 0.88 -26.12 21.58
C ASN A 291 0.47 -24.81 22.25
N GLY A 292 -0.56 -24.17 21.71
CA GLY A 292 -1.06 -22.89 22.23
C GLY A 292 -1.73 -22.04 21.16
N PRO A 293 -2.18 -20.84 21.53
CA PRO A 293 -3.03 -20.02 20.67
C PRO A 293 -2.38 -19.66 19.32
N ILE A 294 -1.06 -19.39 19.30
CA ILE A 294 -0.33 -19.08 18.07
C ILE A 294 -0.34 -20.28 17.10
N ARG A 295 -0.04 -21.49 17.58
CA ARG A 295 -0.08 -22.70 16.75
C ARG A 295 -1.50 -23.02 16.27
N SER A 296 -2.51 -22.85 17.14
CA SER A 296 -3.92 -23.03 16.75
C SER A 296 -4.36 -22.02 15.68
N ALA A 297 -3.92 -20.77 15.77
CA ALA A 297 -4.19 -19.77 14.75
C ALA A 297 -3.46 -20.09 13.43
N TRP A 298 -2.21 -20.56 13.49
CA TRP A 298 -1.47 -21.00 12.31
C TRP A 298 -2.14 -22.20 11.63
N GLN A 299 -2.62 -23.17 12.42
CA GLN A 299 -3.43 -24.29 11.94
C GLN A 299 -4.68 -23.79 11.20
N ALA A 300 -5.41 -22.83 11.78
CA ALA A 300 -6.61 -22.26 11.17
C ALA A 300 -6.32 -21.54 9.85
N THR A 301 -5.07 -21.10 9.61
CA THR A 301 -4.64 -20.54 8.32
C THR A 301 -4.18 -21.59 7.31
N GLY A 302 -4.13 -22.88 7.66
CA GLY A 302 -3.65 -23.96 6.79
C GLY A 302 -2.19 -24.37 7.00
N PHE A 303 -1.59 -24.04 8.16
CA PHE A 303 -0.18 -24.28 8.47
C PHE A 303 0.78 -23.78 7.37
N GLU A 304 1.79 -24.56 6.99
CA GLU A 304 2.80 -24.21 5.98
C GLU A 304 2.25 -24.14 4.55
N GLY A 305 1.11 -24.78 4.28
CA GLY A 305 0.37 -24.61 3.02
C GLY A 305 -0.50 -23.36 2.98
N GLY A 306 -0.61 -22.65 4.12
CA GLY A 306 -1.43 -21.47 4.30
C GLY A 306 -0.77 -20.14 3.95
N LEU A 307 -1.50 -19.05 4.19
CA LEU A 307 -1.07 -17.66 3.93
C LEU A 307 0.28 -17.30 4.58
N LEU A 308 0.60 -17.90 5.73
CA LEU A 308 1.79 -17.54 6.51
C LEU A 308 3.03 -18.36 6.15
N GLY A 309 2.89 -19.55 5.56
CA GLY A 309 4.01 -20.47 5.32
C GLY A 309 4.67 -20.97 6.62
N TYR A 310 5.96 -21.29 6.55
CA TYR A 310 6.72 -21.82 7.69
C TYR A 310 7.03 -20.73 8.75
N PRO A 311 7.09 -21.11 10.04
CA PRO A 311 7.63 -20.22 11.07
C PRO A 311 9.10 -19.89 10.77
N THR A 312 9.49 -18.63 10.98
CA THR A 312 10.88 -18.15 10.81
C THR A 312 11.56 -17.86 12.14
N THR A 313 10.79 -17.73 13.22
CA THR A 313 11.26 -17.63 14.61
C THR A 313 10.58 -18.66 15.51
N GLY A 314 11.08 -18.85 16.73
CA GLY A 314 10.27 -19.42 17.81
C GLY A 314 9.17 -18.45 18.26
N VAL A 315 8.35 -18.88 19.22
CA VAL A 315 7.42 -18.00 19.92
C VAL A 315 8.20 -17.11 20.88
N THR A 316 8.08 -15.80 20.70
CA THR A 316 8.69 -14.78 21.56
C THR A 316 7.61 -14.20 22.47
N GLY A 317 7.78 -14.37 23.79
CA GLY A 317 6.93 -13.74 24.80
C GLY A 317 7.46 -12.38 25.27
N GLY A 318 6.79 -11.78 26.26
CA GLY A 318 7.26 -10.55 26.92
C GLY A 318 6.86 -9.25 26.21
N LEU A 319 5.92 -9.31 25.26
CA LEU A 319 5.34 -8.09 24.69
C LEU A 319 4.49 -7.35 25.74
N VAL A 320 4.18 -6.08 25.44
CA VAL A 320 3.37 -5.19 26.29
C VAL A 320 2.13 -5.91 26.85
N ASN A 321 1.86 -5.78 28.16
CA ASN A 321 0.72 -6.43 28.82
C ASN A 321 0.66 -7.96 28.66
N GLY A 322 1.81 -8.63 28.60
CA GLY A 322 1.91 -10.09 28.61
C GLY A 322 1.62 -10.76 27.27
N GLY A 323 1.84 -10.05 26.16
CA GLY A 323 1.67 -10.61 24.82
C GLY A 323 2.85 -11.46 24.35
N SER A 324 2.64 -12.14 23.23
CA SER A 324 3.63 -12.95 22.53
C SER A 324 3.41 -12.91 21.02
N TYR A 325 4.44 -13.18 20.23
CA TYR A 325 4.32 -13.32 18.79
C TYR A 325 5.19 -14.44 18.23
N GLN A 326 4.91 -14.84 17.00
CA GLN A 326 5.80 -15.67 16.20
C GLN A 326 5.82 -15.12 14.77
N ASN A 327 7.00 -15.00 14.18
CA ASN A 327 7.15 -14.64 12.78
C ASN A 327 7.09 -15.88 11.89
N PHE A 328 6.54 -15.68 10.71
CA PHE A 328 6.38 -16.65 9.63
C PHE A 328 6.87 -16.01 8.32
N GLN A 329 7.03 -16.80 7.27
CA GLN A 329 7.46 -16.31 5.95
C GLN A 329 6.52 -15.22 5.42
N GLY A 330 5.21 -15.41 5.59
CA GLY A 330 4.15 -14.53 5.10
C GLY A 330 3.63 -13.51 6.12
N GLY A 331 4.25 -13.33 7.29
CA GLY A 331 3.79 -12.38 8.30
C GLY A 331 4.11 -12.78 9.73
N ALA A 332 3.22 -12.48 10.66
CA ALA A 332 3.32 -12.90 12.04
C ALA A 332 1.95 -13.28 12.60
N ILE A 333 1.95 -14.03 13.70
CA ILE A 333 0.79 -14.19 14.57
C ILE A 333 1.12 -13.56 15.91
N ILE A 334 0.25 -12.68 16.39
CA ILE A 334 0.40 -11.96 17.65
C ILE A 334 -0.72 -12.41 18.58
N SER A 335 -0.41 -12.67 19.83
CA SER A 335 -1.36 -13.05 20.86
C SER A 335 -1.21 -12.13 22.06
N SER A 336 -2.32 -11.61 22.57
CA SER A 336 -2.34 -10.87 23.83
C SER A 336 -3.55 -11.29 24.67
N PRO A 337 -3.49 -11.16 26.01
CA PRO A 337 -4.67 -11.36 26.86
C PRO A 337 -5.81 -10.39 26.52
N ALA A 338 -5.48 -9.17 26.10
CA ALA A 338 -6.46 -8.11 25.89
C ALA A 338 -7.22 -8.21 24.56
N SER A 339 -6.59 -8.72 23.50
CA SER A 339 -7.19 -8.79 22.16
C SER A 339 -7.26 -10.21 21.58
N GLY A 340 -6.74 -11.21 22.29
CA GLY A 340 -6.64 -12.59 21.82
C GLY A 340 -5.55 -12.76 20.75
N THR A 341 -5.65 -13.84 19.99
CA THR A 341 -4.69 -14.17 18.93
C THR A 341 -5.15 -13.68 17.57
N ARG A 342 -4.27 -12.99 16.84
CA ARG A 342 -4.54 -12.39 15.54
C ARG A 342 -3.41 -12.66 14.55
N VAL A 343 -3.81 -13.04 13.36
CA VAL A 343 -2.92 -13.14 12.19
C VAL A 343 -2.63 -11.72 11.69
N SER A 344 -1.36 -11.42 11.43
CA SER A 344 -0.88 -10.16 10.87
C SER A 344 -0.01 -10.50 9.65
N PRO A 345 -0.64 -10.67 8.47
CA PRO A 345 0.09 -10.96 7.24
C PRO A 345 1.01 -9.80 6.84
N ASN A 346 2.05 -10.10 6.06
CA ASN A 346 2.85 -9.08 5.39
C ASN A 346 1.96 -8.26 4.45
N GLY A 347 2.13 -6.94 4.46
CA GLY A 347 1.35 -6.03 3.65
C GLY A 347 1.28 -4.63 4.23
N PRO A 348 0.61 -3.69 3.54
CA PRO A 348 0.65 -2.27 3.88
C PRO A 348 0.17 -1.97 5.31
N ILE A 349 -0.86 -2.68 5.78
CA ILE A 349 -1.40 -2.52 7.15
C ILE A 349 -0.36 -2.91 8.20
N ARG A 350 0.31 -4.06 8.04
CA ARG A 350 1.35 -4.50 8.97
C ARG A 350 2.54 -3.55 8.95
N SER A 351 2.95 -3.11 7.77
CA SER A 351 4.05 -2.14 7.62
C SER A 351 3.71 -0.80 8.31
N ALA A 352 2.48 -0.31 8.17
CA ALA A 352 2.05 0.89 8.88
C ALA A 352 1.96 0.69 10.41
N TRP A 353 1.52 -0.49 10.87
CA TRP A 353 1.53 -0.79 12.30
C TRP A 353 2.96 -0.82 12.87
N GLN A 354 3.91 -1.37 12.11
CA GLN A 354 5.34 -1.35 12.44
C GLN A 354 5.87 0.08 12.60
N THR A 355 5.57 0.99 11.66
CA THR A 355 6.06 2.38 11.73
C THR A 355 5.46 3.15 12.90
N THR A 356 4.30 2.73 13.41
CA THR A 356 3.71 3.29 14.64
C THR A 356 4.25 2.68 15.94
N GLY A 357 5.17 1.72 15.88
CA GLY A 357 5.75 1.06 17.06
C GLY A 357 5.02 -0.21 17.52
N PHE A 358 4.29 -0.88 16.62
CA PHE A 358 3.50 -2.08 16.90
C PHE A 358 2.60 -1.93 18.15
N GLU A 359 2.58 -2.92 19.04
CA GLU A 359 1.77 -2.92 20.27
C GLU A 359 2.26 -1.91 21.32
N GLY A 360 3.50 -1.44 21.21
CA GLY A 360 4.02 -0.34 22.03
C GLY A 360 3.57 1.05 21.54
N GLY A 361 2.98 1.11 20.35
CA GLY A 361 2.47 2.33 19.72
C GLY A 361 1.07 2.75 20.16
N PRO A 362 0.58 3.89 19.65
CA PRO A 362 -0.75 4.42 19.99
C PRO A 362 -1.92 3.54 19.53
N LEU A 363 -1.70 2.62 18.60
CA LEU A 363 -2.72 1.67 18.15
C LEU A 363 -2.87 0.46 19.10
N GLY A 364 -1.82 0.06 19.81
CA GLY A 364 -1.81 -1.17 20.61
C GLY A 364 -1.97 -2.44 19.75
N TYR A 365 -2.55 -3.49 20.32
CA TYR A 365 -2.73 -4.77 19.63
C TYR A 365 -3.88 -4.74 18.60
N PRO A 366 -3.79 -5.54 17.52
CA PRO A 366 -4.91 -5.76 16.63
C PRO A 366 -6.07 -6.44 17.38
N THR A 367 -7.29 -5.98 17.12
CA THR A 367 -8.54 -6.52 17.69
C THR A 367 -9.35 -7.31 16.65
N SER A 368 -9.07 -7.12 15.36
CA SER A 368 -9.62 -7.90 14.25
C SER A 368 -8.51 -8.50 13.37
N GLY A 369 -8.87 -9.44 12.50
CA GLY A 369 -8.05 -9.74 11.31
C GLY A 369 -8.11 -8.58 10.29
N VAL A 370 -7.28 -8.67 9.26
CA VAL A 370 -7.38 -7.77 8.09
C VAL A 370 -8.66 -8.14 7.33
N THR A 371 -9.53 -7.17 7.12
CA THR A 371 -10.73 -7.29 6.28
C THR A 371 -10.44 -6.63 4.95
N SER A 372 -10.51 -7.39 3.86
CA SER A 372 -10.29 -6.92 2.48
C SER A 372 -11.61 -6.84 1.72
N GLY A 373 -11.59 -6.20 0.54
CA GLY A 373 -12.77 -6.12 -0.33
C GLY A 373 -13.70 -4.96 0.01
N LEU A 374 -13.20 -3.92 0.69
CA LEU A 374 -13.92 -2.67 0.85
C LEU A 374 -14.09 -1.97 -0.51
N VAL A 375 -14.92 -0.93 -0.53
CA VAL A 375 -15.19 -0.08 -1.71
C VAL A 375 -13.88 0.29 -2.41
N ASN A 376 -13.83 0.18 -3.74
CA ASN A 376 -12.64 0.48 -4.55
C ASN A 376 -11.37 -0.32 -4.17
N GLY A 377 -11.53 -1.54 -3.66
CA GLY A 377 -10.43 -2.47 -3.39
C GLY A 377 -9.66 -2.19 -2.10
N GLY A 378 -10.28 -1.48 -1.14
CA GLY A 378 -9.64 -1.19 0.14
C GLY A 378 -9.65 -2.36 1.12
N SER A 379 -8.93 -2.17 2.22
CA SER A 379 -8.85 -3.08 3.36
C SER A 379 -8.67 -2.30 4.65
N PHE A 380 -9.05 -2.90 5.78
CA PHE A 380 -8.82 -2.32 7.09
C PHE A 380 -8.51 -3.38 8.14
N GLN A 381 -7.92 -2.93 9.25
CA GLN A 381 -7.77 -3.73 10.46
C GLN A 381 -8.03 -2.84 11.68
N ASN A 382 -8.84 -3.34 12.61
CA ASN A 382 -9.07 -2.68 13.89
C ASN A 382 -7.97 -3.03 14.89
N PHE A 383 -7.63 -2.05 15.71
CA PHE A 383 -6.69 -2.11 16.82
C PHE A 383 -7.35 -1.54 18.08
N GLN A 384 -6.72 -1.69 19.23
CA GLN A 384 -7.25 -1.14 20.50
C GLN A 384 -7.43 0.38 20.44
N GLY A 385 -6.45 1.08 19.86
CA GLY A 385 -6.41 2.54 19.76
C GLY A 385 -6.99 3.13 18.48
N GLY A 386 -7.57 2.33 17.58
CA GLY A 386 -8.10 2.84 16.31
C GLY A 386 -8.18 1.77 15.22
N ALA A 387 -7.94 2.18 13.97
CA ALA A 387 -7.76 1.26 12.85
C ALA A 387 -6.66 1.74 11.90
N ILE A 388 -6.16 0.83 11.08
CA ILE A 388 -5.38 1.16 9.90
C ILE A 388 -6.23 0.81 8.68
N ILE A 389 -6.34 1.74 7.73
CA ILE A 389 -7.12 1.60 6.51
C ILE A 389 -6.17 1.76 5.32
N SER A 390 -6.27 0.88 4.35
CA SER A 390 -5.45 0.90 3.14
C SER A 390 -6.34 0.87 1.91
N SER A 391 -6.09 1.74 0.94
CA SER A 391 -6.73 1.68 -0.37
C SER A 391 -5.72 1.95 -1.49
N PRO A 392 -5.93 1.42 -2.70
CA PRO A 392 -5.07 1.74 -3.84
C PRO A 392 -4.99 3.25 -4.14
N ALA A 393 -6.09 3.98 -3.92
CA ALA A 393 -6.19 5.40 -4.29
C ALA A 393 -5.62 6.35 -3.22
N SER A 394 -5.61 5.97 -1.95
CA SER A 394 -5.22 6.86 -0.84
C SER A 394 -4.03 6.37 -0.01
N GLY A 395 -3.46 5.22 -0.39
CA GLY A 395 -2.40 4.57 0.37
C GLY A 395 -2.90 4.04 1.71
N THR A 396 -1.99 3.92 2.68
CA THR A 396 -2.29 3.38 4.01
C THR A 396 -2.27 4.47 5.06
N GLN A 397 -3.37 4.61 5.79
CA GLN A 397 -3.57 5.66 6.78
C GLN A 397 -3.93 5.09 8.14
N VAL A 398 -3.32 5.67 9.18
CA VAL A 398 -3.66 5.39 10.58
C VAL A 398 -4.83 6.28 10.98
N SER A 399 -5.87 5.68 11.55
CA SER A 399 -7.07 6.36 12.04
C SER A 399 -7.25 6.04 13.52
N LEU A 400 -6.67 6.85 14.38
CA LEU A 400 -6.77 6.72 15.83
C LEU A 400 -8.20 7.03 16.31
N ASN A 401 -8.59 6.43 17.44
CA ASN A 401 -9.83 6.77 18.12
C ASN A 401 -9.81 8.25 18.53
N GLY A 402 -10.89 8.96 18.22
CA GLY A 402 -11.00 10.39 18.49
C GLY A 402 -12.10 11.05 17.68
N PRO A 403 -12.31 12.37 17.86
CA PRO A 403 -13.45 13.08 17.28
C PRO A 403 -13.55 12.99 15.75
N ILE A 404 -12.42 13.05 15.05
CA ILE A 404 -12.37 12.95 13.58
C ILE A 404 -12.84 11.57 13.10
N ARG A 405 -12.33 10.49 13.72
CA ARG A 405 -12.75 9.11 13.38
C ARG A 405 -14.23 8.89 13.70
N THR A 406 -14.72 9.40 14.84
CA THR A 406 -16.14 9.34 15.20
C THR A 406 -17.02 10.06 14.18
N ALA A 407 -16.62 11.24 13.69
CA ALA A 407 -17.34 11.95 12.65
C ALA A 407 -17.31 11.20 11.31
N TRP A 408 -16.16 10.62 10.93
CA TRP A 408 -16.05 9.81 9.72
C TRP A 408 -16.94 8.56 9.77
N GLN A 409 -16.99 7.89 10.93
CA GLN A 409 -17.91 6.78 11.20
C GLN A 409 -19.37 7.21 11.01
N ALA A 410 -19.76 8.36 11.57
CA ALA A 410 -21.12 8.89 11.46
C ALA A 410 -21.52 9.20 10.00
N THR A 411 -20.54 9.42 9.12
CA THR A 411 -20.78 9.58 7.68
C THR A 411 -20.75 8.27 6.87
N GLY A 412 -20.53 7.12 7.50
CA GLY A 412 -20.46 5.82 6.82
C GLY A 412 -19.06 5.38 6.39
N PHE A 413 -18.01 5.91 7.03
CA PHE A 413 -16.60 5.63 6.72
C PHE A 413 -16.27 5.77 5.21
N GLU A 414 -15.54 4.82 4.62
CA GLU A 414 -15.14 4.83 3.21
C GLU A 414 -16.29 4.66 2.23
N GLY A 415 -17.43 4.10 2.69
CA GLY A 415 -18.67 4.04 1.92
C GLY A 415 -19.45 5.36 1.92
N GLY A 416 -19.03 6.32 2.75
CA GLY A 416 -19.64 7.64 2.89
C GLY A 416 -19.18 8.66 1.86
N PRO A 417 -19.73 9.88 1.92
CA PRO A 417 -19.43 10.95 0.96
C PRO A 417 -17.96 11.41 0.98
N LEU A 418 -17.23 11.20 2.08
CA LEU A 418 -15.83 11.58 2.21
C LEU A 418 -14.86 10.61 1.49
N GLY A 419 -15.22 9.32 1.38
CA GLY A 419 -14.32 8.27 0.92
C GLY A 419 -13.20 7.96 1.92
N TYR A 420 -12.06 7.48 1.42
CA TYR A 420 -10.91 7.12 2.25
C TYR A 420 -10.13 8.34 2.76
N PRO A 421 -9.50 8.27 3.94
CA PRO A 421 -8.52 9.26 4.37
C PRO A 421 -7.32 9.27 3.41
N THR A 422 -6.80 10.45 3.13
CA THR A 422 -5.61 10.68 2.27
C THR A 422 -4.40 11.20 3.06
N THR A 423 -4.61 11.60 4.31
CA THR A 423 -3.57 11.98 5.26
C THR A 423 -3.82 11.33 6.62
N GLY A 424 -2.80 11.29 7.48
CA GLY A 424 -3.01 11.17 8.92
C GLY A 424 -3.74 12.40 9.49
N VAL A 425 -4.11 12.33 10.77
CA VAL A 425 -4.64 13.49 11.51
C VAL A 425 -3.50 14.49 11.72
N VAL A 426 -3.70 15.72 11.25
CA VAL A 426 -2.77 16.84 11.42
C VAL A 426 -3.25 17.70 12.59
N THR A 427 -2.37 17.98 13.54
CA THR A 427 -2.64 18.91 14.65
C THR A 427 -2.06 20.28 14.33
N LEU A 428 -2.87 21.31 14.49
CA LEU A 428 -2.56 22.72 14.25
C LEU A 428 -1.97 23.37 15.52
N SER A 429 -1.31 24.52 15.36
CA SER A 429 -0.65 25.24 16.46
C SER A 429 -1.60 25.72 17.56
N ASP A 430 -2.88 25.93 17.24
CA ASP A 430 -3.93 26.31 18.18
C ASP A 430 -4.61 25.10 18.87
N GLY A 431 -4.11 23.88 18.61
CA GLY A 431 -4.65 22.63 19.13
C GLY A 431 -5.85 22.08 18.34
N GLY A 432 -6.28 22.76 17.27
CA GLY A 432 -7.24 22.19 16.32
C GLY A 432 -6.63 21.03 15.53
N GLN A 433 -7.49 20.22 14.91
CA GLN A 433 -7.07 19.06 14.15
C GLN A 433 -7.82 18.99 12.83
N TYR A 434 -7.20 18.45 11.79
CA TYR A 434 -7.90 18.10 10.56
C TYR A 434 -7.36 16.81 9.96
N GLN A 435 -8.17 16.17 9.14
CA GLN A 435 -7.77 15.06 8.30
C GLN A 435 -8.38 15.24 6.91
N ASN A 436 -7.55 15.07 5.87
CA ASN A 436 -8.03 15.09 4.50
C ASN A 436 -8.52 13.70 4.09
N PHE A 437 -9.57 13.71 3.28
CA PHE A 437 -10.18 12.55 2.65
C PHE A 437 -10.25 12.77 1.14
N GLN A 438 -10.59 11.74 0.37
CA GLN A 438 -10.67 11.83 -1.09
C GLN A 438 -11.58 12.96 -1.56
N ASN A 439 -12.72 13.15 -0.89
CA ASN A 439 -13.76 14.10 -1.31
C ASN A 439 -13.98 15.22 -0.28
N GLY A 440 -12.98 15.56 0.53
CA GLY A 440 -13.09 16.66 1.49
C GLY A 440 -12.14 16.55 2.66
N ALA A 441 -12.54 17.10 3.80
CA ALA A 441 -11.82 17.03 5.05
C ALA A 441 -12.80 16.95 6.23
N ILE A 442 -12.32 16.45 7.37
CA ILE A 442 -12.95 16.66 8.67
C ILE A 442 -12.04 17.57 9.47
N ILE A 443 -12.61 18.64 10.03
CA ILE A 443 -11.90 19.63 10.83
C ILE A 443 -12.52 19.65 12.21
N TRP A 444 -11.69 19.62 13.25
CA TRP A 444 -12.10 19.60 14.63
C TRP A 444 -11.37 20.68 15.43
N ASN A 445 -12.07 21.34 16.33
CA ASN A 445 -11.46 21.93 17.51
C ASN A 445 -12.35 21.69 18.73
N LYS A 446 -11.83 22.00 19.92
CA LYS A 446 -12.57 21.82 21.17
C LYS A 446 -13.87 22.62 21.24
N ALA A 447 -13.94 23.78 20.57
CA ALA A 447 -15.09 24.69 20.65
C ALA A 447 -16.25 24.30 19.72
N THR A 448 -15.96 23.82 18.51
CA THR A 448 -16.96 23.56 17.46
C THR A 448 -17.20 22.08 17.20
N GLY A 449 -16.39 21.20 17.78
CA GLY A 449 -16.47 19.77 17.50
C GLY A 449 -15.99 19.42 16.09
N ALA A 450 -16.24 18.20 15.65
CA ALA A 450 -15.77 17.71 14.36
C ALA A 450 -16.81 18.06 13.28
N GLN A 451 -16.38 18.78 12.26
CA GLN A 451 -17.23 19.24 11.17
C GLN A 451 -16.71 18.69 9.84
N VAL A 452 -17.64 18.15 9.06
CA VAL A 452 -17.37 17.65 7.71
C VAL A 452 -17.35 18.83 6.73
N SER A 453 -16.29 18.92 5.95
CA SER A 453 -16.11 19.91 4.88
C SER A 453 -15.85 19.17 3.57
N LEU A 454 -16.93 18.90 2.84
CA LEU A 454 -16.86 18.24 1.53
C LEU A 454 -16.23 19.17 0.48
N SER A 455 -15.55 18.57 -0.50
CA SER A 455 -15.07 19.26 -1.68
C SER A 455 -16.23 19.93 -2.41
N GLY A 456 -16.11 21.23 -2.67
CA GLY A 456 -17.16 22.01 -3.30
C GLY A 456 -16.96 23.52 -3.11
N PRO A 457 -17.88 24.34 -3.65
CA PRO A 457 -17.70 25.79 -3.70
C PRO A 457 -17.48 26.45 -2.34
N ILE A 458 -18.18 25.98 -1.30
CA ILE A 458 -18.02 26.50 0.07
C ILE A 458 -16.62 26.25 0.61
N ARG A 459 -16.11 25.01 0.50
CA ARG A 459 -14.75 24.68 0.94
C ARG A 459 -13.70 25.43 0.14
N THR A 460 -13.90 25.60 -1.17
CA THR A 460 -13.00 26.40 -2.03
C THR A 460 -12.95 27.87 -1.59
N ALA A 461 -14.09 28.47 -1.28
CA ALA A 461 -14.14 29.83 -0.74
C ALA A 461 -13.49 29.93 0.65
N TRP A 462 -13.70 28.94 1.52
CA TRP A 462 -13.06 28.90 2.83
C TRP A 462 -11.54 28.78 2.72
N GLN A 463 -11.05 27.94 1.81
CA GLN A 463 -9.63 27.83 1.45
C GLN A 463 -9.07 29.18 0.99
N ALA A 464 -9.75 29.85 0.06
CA ALA A 464 -9.34 31.16 -0.44
C ALA A 464 -9.32 32.24 0.66
N SER A 465 -10.15 32.08 1.69
CA SER A 465 -10.15 32.96 2.87
C SER A 465 -9.10 32.60 3.94
N GLY A 466 -8.28 31.57 3.73
CA GLY A 466 -7.24 31.13 4.68
C GLY A 466 -7.69 30.08 5.68
N PHE A 467 -8.74 29.31 5.37
CA PHE A 467 -9.30 28.25 6.23
C PHE A 467 -9.53 28.70 7.69
N GLN A 468 -9.23 27.86 8.67
CA GLN A 468 -9.42 28.13 10.10
C GLN A 468 -8.50 29.23 10.63
N THR A 469 -7.39 29.53 9.94
CA THR A 469 -6.50 30.65 10.28
C THR A 469 -6.99 31.98 9.70
N GLY A 470 -7.98 31.93 8.82
CA GLY A 470 -8.61 33.09 8.20
C GLY A 470 -9.67 33.76 9.08
N PRO A 471 -10.31 34.83 8.57
CA PRO A 471 -11.25 35.63 9.34
C PRO A 471 -12.51 34.87 9.78
N LEU A 472 -12.88 33.79 9.07
CA LEU A 472 -14.05 32.97 9.41
C LEU A 472 -13.83 32.07 10.64
N GLY A 473 -12.60 31.62 10.89
CA GLY A 473 -12.30 30.61 11.90
C GLY A 473 -12.80 29.21 11.52
N TYR A 474 -13.09 28.38 12.53
CA TYR A 474 -13.55 27.01 12.35
C TYR A 474 -15.03 26.95 11.94
N PRO A 475 -15.42 25.95 11.11
CA PRO A 475 -16.84 25.66 10.87
C PRO A 475 -17.55 25.30 12.19
N THR A 476 -18.81 25.69 12.31
CA THR A 476 -19.69 25.38 13.46
C THR A 476 -20.85 24.48 13.07
N THR A 477 -21.09 24.30 11.77
CA THR A 477 -22.09 23.38 11.21
C THR A 477 -21.50 22.62 10.04
N GLY A 478 -22.15 21.51 9.65
CA GLY A 478 -22.01 20.98 8.29
C GLY A 478 -22.57 21.94 7.25
N VAL A 479 -22.41 21.59 5.96
CA VAL A 479 -23.05 22.31 4.86
C VAL A 479 -24.56 22.04 4.89
N VAL A 480 -25.36 23.10 4.97
CA VAL A 480 -26.82 23.04 4.93
C VAL A 480 -27.28 23.37 3.51
N THR A 481 -28.15 22.54 2.94
CA THR A 481 -28.78 22.79 1.64
C THR A 481 -30.19 23.32 1.85
N LEU A 482 -30.49 24.43 1.18
CA LEU A 482 -31.78 25.14 1.21
C LEU A 482 -32.73 24.56 0.15
N SER A 483 -34.02 24.85 0.29
CA SER A 483 -35.07 24.33 -0.61
C SER A 483 -34.94 24.78 -2.06
N ASP A 484 -34.28 25.92 -2.31
CA ASP A 484 -33.99 26.45 -3.65
C ASP A 484 -32.69 25.91 -4.25
N GLY A 485 -32.02 24.97 -3.57
CA GLY A 485 -30.75 24.38 -3.97
C GLY A 485 -29.52 25.23 -3.60
N GLY A 486 -29.69 26.39 -2.97
CA GLY A 486 -28.58 27.12 -2.39
C GLY A 486 -28.01 26.39 -1.17
N GLN A 487 -26.79 26.73 -0.79
CA GLN A 487 -26.08 26.10 0.32
C GLN A 487 -25.45 27.14 1.23
N TYR A 488 -25.32 26.84 2.51
CA TYR A 488 -24.50 27.64 3.42
C TYR A 488 -23.79 26.78 4.45
N GLN A 489 -22.71 27.32 5.00
CA GLN A 489 -22.03 26.75 6.16
C GLN A 489 -21.70 27.87 7.14
N ASN A 490 -22.03 27.66 8.41
CA ASN A 490 -21.69 28.60 9.47
C ASN A 490 -20.28 28.33 9.99
N PHE A 491 -19.60 29.42 10.34
CA PHE A 491 -18.28 29.45 10.95
C PHE A 491 -18.34 30.30 12.22
N GLN A 492 -17.29 30.26 13.04
CA GLN A 492 -17.23 31.02 14.30
C GLN A 492 -17.53 32.52 14.09
N ASN A 493 -17.00 33.11 13.01
CA ASN A 493 -17.06 34.55 12.77
C ASN A 493 -17.90 34.92 11.53
N GLY A 494 -18.80 34.05 11.07
CA GLY A 494 -19.64 34.35 9.90
C GLY A 494 -20.24 33.11 9.25
N ALA A 495 -20.53 33.21 7.95
CA ALA A 495 -20.89 32.08 7.12
C ALA A 495 -20.34 32.24 5.71
N ILE A 496 -20.29 31.13 4.98
CA ILE A 496 -20.17 31.14 3.52
C ILE A 496 -21.50 30.70 2.95
N ILE A 497 -22.03 31.46 1.99
CA ILE A 497 -23.30 31.20 1.32
C ILE A 497 -23.02 31.03 -0.16
N TRP A 498 -23.62 30.02 -0.78
CA TRP A 498 -23.46 29.70 -2.18
C TRP A 498 -24.81 29.49 -2.85
N ASN A 499 -24.95 29.95 -4.08
CA ASN A 499 -25.88 29.36 -5.02
C ASN A 499 -25.23 29.31 -6.42
N LYS A 500 -25.90 28.63 -7.35
CA LYS A 500 -25.39 28.48 -8.73
C LYS A 500 -25.22 29.82 -9.46
N ALA A 501 -26.04 30.82 -9.15
CA ALA A 501 -26.06 32.09 -9.86
C ALA A 501 -24.96 33.07 -9.40
N THR A 502 -24.65 33.11 -8.10
CA THR A 502 -23.77 34.11 -7.50
C THR A 502 -22.44 33.55 -7.00
N GLY A 503 -22.28 32.22 -7.02
CA GLY A 503 -21.09 31.57 -6.48
C GLY A 503 -21.03 31.66 -4.95
N ALA A 504 -19.87 31.32 -4.38
CA ALA A 504 -19.69 31.25 -2.93
C ALA A 504 -19.21 32.61 -2.41
N GLN A 505 -19.93 33.17 -1.45
CA GLN A 505 -19.65 34.49 -0.88
C GLN A 505 -19.41 34.36 0.62
N VAL A 506 -18.31 34.96 1.07
CA VAL A 506 -17.97 35.08 2.50
C VAL A 506 -18.81 36.20 3.11
N SER A 507 -19.51 35.90 4.20
CA SER A 507 -20.35 36.83 4.95
C SER A 507 -19.90 36.80 6.42
N LEU A 508 -18.99 37.70 6.77
CA LEU A 508 -18.46 37.85 8.13
C LEU A 508 -19.51 38.48 9.05
N ASN A 509 -19.40 38.18 10.35
CA ASN A 509 -20.18 38.85 11.39
C ASN A 509 -19.88 40.35 11.37
N GLY A 510 -20.93 41.17 11.34
CA GLY A 510 -20.81 42.61 11.25
C GLY A 510 -22.11 43.27 10.78
N PRO A 511 -22.15 44.61 10.69
CA PRO A 511 -23.39 45.36 10.47
C PRO A 511 -24.13 44.96 9.18
N ILE A 512 -23.40 44.72 8.09
CA ILE A 512 -23.99 44.29 6.80
C ILE A 512 -24.70 42.95 6.93
N ARG A 513 -24.05 41.95 7.55
CA ARG A 513 -24.66 40.62 7.76
C ARG A 513 -25.87 40.71 8.70
N THR A 514 -25.78 41.52 9.75
CA THR A 514 -26.90 41.76 10.68
C THR A 514 -28.10 42.40 9.96
N ALA A 515 -27.88 43.38 9.09
CA ALA A 515 -28.94 43.98 8.29
C ALA A 515 -29.52 43.00 7.25
N TRP A 516 -28.69 42.15 6.63
CA TRP A 516 -29.15 41.11 5.73
C TRP A 516 -30.01 40.06 6.46
N GLN A 517 -29.61 39.66 7.67
CA GLN A 517 -30.40 38.80 8.56
C GLN A 517 -31.76 39.42 8.86
N ALA A 518 -31.79 40.68 9.29
CA ALA A 518 -33.03 41.41 9.58
C ALA A 518 -33.94 41.54 8.36
N SER A 519 -33.36 41.47 7.15
CA SER A 519 -34.08 41.49 5.88
C SER A 519 -34.54 40.11 5.40
N GLY A 520 -34.34 39.04 6.18
CA GLY A 520 -34.75 37.68 5.81
C GLY A 520 -33.69 36.88 5.03
N PHE A 521 -32.42 37.28 5.09
CA PHE A 521 -31.30 36.67 4.36
C PHE A 521 -31.63 36.44 2.86
N GLN A 522 -31.27 35.27 2.32
CA GLN A 522 -31.48 34.90 0.92
C GLN A 522 -32.97 34.72 0.55
N THR A 523 -33.84 34.53 1.54
CA THR A 523 -35.29 34.43 1.32
C THR A 523 -35.97 35.80 1.27
N GLY A 524 -35.23 36.86 1.64
CA GLY A 524 -35.69 38.24 1.63
C GLY A 524 -35.55 38.93 0.28
N PRO A 525 -35.95 40.21 0.17
CA PRO A 525 -35.95 40.98 -1.07
C PRO A 525 -34.55 41.22 -1.66
N LEU A 526 -33.49 41.07 -0.86
CA LEU A 526 -32.11 41.18 -1.34
C LEU A 526 -31.64 39.92 -2.07
N GLY A 527 -32.16 38.73 -1.72
CA GLY A 527 -31.65 37.47 -2.24
C GLY A 527 -30.21 37.17 -1.82
N TYR A 528 -29.48 36.45 -2.67
CA TYR A 528 -28.10 36.05 -2.41
C TYR A 528 -27.11 37.21 -2.60
N PRO A 529 -26.01 37.26 -1.83
CA PRO A 529 -24.91 38.16 -2.10
C PRO A 529 -24.29 37.84 -3.47
N THR A 530 -23.91 38.89 -4.20
CA THR A 530 -23.23 38.83 -5.51
C THR A 530 -21.78 39.28 -5.45
N SER A 531 -21.36 39.84 -4.31
CA SER A 531 -19.98 40.23 -4.02
C SER A 531 -19.61 39.92 -2.57
N GLY A 532 -18.32 39.95 -2.26
CA GLY A 532 -17.84 40.14 -0.90
C GLY A 532 -18.14 41.56 -0.39
N VAL A 533 -17.86 41.81 0.89
CA VAL A 533 -17.92 43.17 1.47
C VAL A 533 -16.74 43.98 0.94
N THR A 534 -17.03 45.12 0.32
CA THR A 534 -16.04 46.13 -0.05
C THR A 534 -15.98 47.19 1.04
N SER A 535 -14.82 47.34 1.66
CA SER A 535 -14.55 48.33 2.71
C SER A 535 -13.67 49.47 2.18
N GLY A 536 -13.57 50.56 2.93
CA GLY A 536 -12.71 51.69 2.58
C GLY A 536 -13.38 52.70 1.64
N LEU A 537 -14.71 52.73 1.61
CA LEU A 537 -15.44 53.80 0.94
C LEU A 537 -15.19 55.15 1.65
N VAL A 538 -15.55 56.24 0.98
CA VAL A 538 -15.45 57.62 1.50
C VAL A 538 -15.98 57.70 2.93
N ASN A 539 -15.26 58.37 3.83
CA ASN A 539 -15.60 58.50 5.26
C ASN A 539 -15.73 57.17 6.02
N GLY A 540 -15.01 56.12 5.59
CA GLY A 540 -14.91 54.85 6.33
C GLY A 540 -16.09 53.89 6.13
N GLY A 541 -16.84 54.04 5.04
CA GLY A 541 -17.96 53.17 4.74
C GLY A 541 -17.58 51.81 4.13
N SER A 542 -18.58 50.95 4.01
CA SER A 542 -18.49 49.65 3.38
C SER A 542 -19.82 49.30 2.70
N PHE A 543 -19.78 48.42 1.70
CA PHE A 543 -20.99 47.91 1.06
C PHE A 543 -20.84 46.45 0.63
N GLN A 544 -21.97 45.80 0.38
CA GLN A 544 -22.04 44.50 -0.26
C GLN A 544 -23.20 44.47 -1.24
N ASN A 545 -22.97 43.95 -2.45
CA ASN A 545 -24.01 43.76 -3.45
C ASN A 545 -24.74 42.43 -3.25
N PHE A 546 -26.03 42.46 -3.56
CA PHE A 546 -26.94 41.33 -3.56
C PHE A 546 -27.74 41.32 -4.87
N GLN A 547 -28.43 40.22 -5.17
CA GLN A 547 -29.26 40.12 -6.38
C GLN A 547 -30.31 41.23 -6.46
N GLY A 548 -30.93 41.56 -5.34
CA GLY A 548 -32.00 42.56 -5.23
C GLY A 548 -31.55 43.98 -4.85
N GLY A 549 -30.24 44.26 -4.75
CA GLY A 549 -29.76 45.59 -4.35
C GLY A 549 -28.38 45.57 -3.71
N ALA A 550 -28.16 46.43 -2.72
CA ALA A 550 -26.98 46.39 -1.85
C ALA A 550 -27.33 46.76 -0.42
N ILE A 551 -26.44 46.40 0.50
CA ILE A 551 -26.43 46.94 1.86
C ILE A 551 -25.20 47.83 1.99
N ILE A 552 -25.39 49.05 2.48
CA ILE A 552 -24.33 50.03 2.67
C ILE A 552 -24.27 50.40 4.15
N SER A 553 -23.06 50.46 4.71
CA SER A 553 -22.83 50.82 6.10
C SER A 553 -21.79 51.92 6.21
N SER A 554 -22.07 52.96 6.99
CA SER A 554 -21.08 54.00 7.33
C SER A 554 -21.15 54.34 8.82
N PRO A 555 -20.05 54.83 9.43
CA PRO A 555 -20.08 55.31 10.82
C PRO A 555 -21.09 56.43 11.05
N ALA A 556 -21.31 57.29 10.05
CA ALA A 556 -22.13 58.49 10.18
C ALA A 556 -23.63 58.24 9.95
N SER A 557 -24.01 57.20 9.21
CA SER A 557 -25.40 56.96 8.79
C SER A 557 -25.96 55.57 9.16
N GLY A 558 -25.15 54.76 9.84
CA GLY A 558 -25.50 53.37 10.18
C GLY A 558 -25.54 52.47 8.94
N THR A 559 -26.28 51.37 9.03
CA THR A 559 -26.42 50.37 7.97
C THR A 559 -27.80 50.46 7.33
N GLN A 560 -27.83 50.64 6.01
CA GLN A 560 -29.06 50.81 5.24
C GLN A 560 -29.15 49.79 4.10
N VAL A 561 -30.34 49.22 3.93
CA VAL A 561 -30.70 48.39 2.78
C VAL A 561 -31.10 49.30 1.62
N SER A 562 -30.49 49.11 0.46
CA SER A 562 -30.76 49.86 -0.76
C SER A 562 -31.16 48.88 -1.86
N LEU A 563 -32.48 48.64 -1.98
CA LEU A 563 -33.05 47.76 -2.99
C LEU A 563 -32.96 48.37 -4.39
N ASN A 564 -32.93 47.51 -5.41
CA ASN A 564 -33.04 47.93 -6.80
C ASN A 564 -34.39 48.64 -7.02
N GLY A 565 -34.34 49.83 -7.61
CA GLY A 565 -35.51 50.66 -7.83
C GLY A 565 -35.13 52.11 -8.18
N PRO A 566 -36.13 52.96 -8.46
CA PRO A 566 -35.91 54.31 -9.00
C PRO A 566 -35.02 55.20 -8.12
N ILE A 567 -35.16 55.12 -6.79
CA ILE A 567 -34.35 55.89 -5.85
C ILE A 567 -32.87 55.48 -5.91
N ARG A 568 -32.57 54.17 -5.91
CA ARG A 568 -31.19 53.67 -6.03
C ARG A 568 -30.58 54.03 -7.38
N THR A 569 -31.34 53.93 -8.47
CA THR A 569 -30.91 54.34 -9.81
C THR A 569 -30.56 55.83 -9.87
N ALA A 570 -31.38 56.69 -9.25
CA ALA A 570 -31.06 58.12 -9.16
C ALA A 570 -29.83 58.39 -8.29
N TRP A 571 -29.69 57.70 -7.15
CA TRP A 571 -28.50 57.83 -6.30
C TRP A 571 -27.22 57.40 -7.03
N GLN A 572 -27.27 56.31 -7.78
CA GLN A 572 -26.19 55.87 -8.67
C GLN A 572 -25.82 56.95 -9.69
N ALA A 573 -26.81 57.58 -10.34
CA ALA A 573 -26.57 58.63 -11.32
C ALA A 573 -25.89 59.88 -10.71
N THR A 574 -26.01 60.07 -9.39
CA THR A 574 -25.29 61.14 -8.66
C THR A 574 -23.91 60.73 -8.13
N GLY A 575 -23.45 59.50 -8.36
CA GLY A 575 -22.16 59.01 -7.88
C GLY A 575 -22.20 58.31 -6.51
N PHE A 576 -23.36 57.78 -6.10
CA PHE A 576 -23.57 57.08 -4.82
C PHE A 576 -23.06 57.88 -3.60
N GLU A 577 -22.37 57.24 -2.65
CA GLU A 577 -21.88 57.85 -1.42
C GLU A 577 -20.73 58.84 -1.64
N GLY A 578 -20.03 58.75 -2.77
CA GLY A 578 -19.05 59.75 -3.21
C GLY A 578 -19.68 60.98 -3.85
N GLY A 579 -20.99 60.94 -4.13
CA GLY A 579 -21.77 62.01 -4.72
C GLY A 579 -22.25 63.07 -3.72
N PRO A 580 -22.95 64.11 -4.20
CA PRO A 580 -23.37 65.25 -3.39
C PRO A 580 -24.37 64.87 -2.27
N LEU A 581 -25.10 63.75 -2.40
CA LEU A 581 -26.04 63.28 -1.39
C LEU A 581 -25.37 62.63 -0.17
N GLY A 582 -24.19 62.02 -0.35
CA GLY A 582 -23.54 61.18 0.66
C GLY A 582 -24.28 59.85 0.90
N TYR A 583 -24.15 59.29 2.10
CA TYR A 583 -24.77 58.02 2.46
C TYR A 583 -26.27 58.15 2.77
N PRO A 584 -27.08 57.11 2.53
CA PRO A 584 -28.45 57.05 3.01
C PRO A 584 -28.49 57.02 4.54
N THR A 585 -29.44 57.73 5.13
CA THR A 585 -29.69 57.81 6.59
C THR A 585 -30.98 57.11 7.02
N THR A 586 -31.84 56.76 6.06
CA THR A 586 -33.05 55.96 6.27
C THR A 586 -33.15 54.87 5.21
N GLY A 587 -33.99 53.86 5.46
CA GLY A 587 -34.54 53.03 4.38
C GLY A 587 -35.44 53.84 3.44
N VAL A 588 -35.86 53.23 2.34
CA VAL A 588 -36.90 53.80 1.46
C VAL A 588 -38.24 53.77 2.20
N VAL A 589 -38.87 54.94 2.32
CA VAL A 589 -40.20 55.09 2.91
C VAL A 589 -41.22 55.19 1.78
N THR A 590 -42.21 54.29 1.79
CA THR A 590 -43.36 54.35 0.89
C THR A 590 -44.48 55.15 1.56
N LEU A 591 -45.01 56.13 0.83
CA LEU A 591 -46.11 57.00 1.23
C LEU A 591 -47.46 56.37 0.85
N SER A 592 -48.54 56.86 1.45
CA SER A 592 -49.89 56.32 1.24
C SER A 592 -50.40 56.43 -0.20
N ASP A 593 -49.87 57.38 -0.97
CA ASP A 593 -50.18 57.58 -2.39
C ASP A 593 -49.30 56.74 -3.35
N GLY A 594 -48.45 55.86 -2.79
CA GLY A 594 -47.52 55.02 -3.55
C GLY A 594 -46.24 55.72 -3.98
N GLY A 595 -46.05 57.01 -3.66
CA GLY A 595 -44.76 57.67 -3.80
C GLY A 595 -43.76 57.16 -2.77
N GLN A 596 -42.47 57.43 -3.00
CA GLN A 596 -41.38 56.96 -2.17
C GLN A 596 -40.37 58.07 -1.91
N TYR A 597 -39.71 58.04 -0.76
CA TYR A 597 -38.54 58.87 -0.52
C TYR A 597 -37.48 58.15 0.31
N GLN A 598 -36.24 58.61 0.20
CA GLN A 598 -35.13 58.17 1.05
C GLN A 598 -34.29 59.37 1.44
N ASN A 599 -33.99 59.49 2.73
CA ASN A 599 -33.11 60.53 3.24
C ASN A 599 -31.65 60.10 3.11
N PHE A 600 -30.79 61.07 2.81
CA PHE A 600 -29.35 60.98 2.74
C PHE A 600 -28.73 62.04 3.64
N GLN A 601 -27.42 61.98 3.88
CA GLN A 601 -26.71 62.94 4.74
C GLN A 601 -26.95 64.40 4.30
N ASN A 602 -26.94 64.66 3.00
CA ASN A 602 -27.01 66.00 2.44
C ASN A 602 -28.29 66.28 1.64
N GLY A 603 -29.37 65.52 1.85
CA GLY A 603 -30.64 65.72 1.14
C GLY A 603 -31.57 64.52 1.17
N ALA A 604 -32.46 64.42 0.19
CA ALA A 604 -33.25 63.22 -0.08
C ALA A 604 -33.43 62.99 -1.58
N ILE A 605 -33.79 61.77 -1.94
CA ILE A 605 -34.37 61.46 -3.25
C ILE A 605 -35.84 61.14 -3.04
N ILE A 606 -36.70 61.75 -3.85
CA ILE A 606 -38.15 61.59 -3.80
C ILE A 606 -38.60 61.07 -5.17
N TRP A 607 -39.46 60.07 -5.19
CA TRP A 607 -39.98 59.44 -6.40
C TRP A 607 -41.49 59.30 -6.34
N ASN A 608 -42.16 59.54 -7.45
CA ASN A 608 -43.45 58.92 -7.73
C ASN A 608 -43.52 58.52 -9.21
N LYS A 609 -44.58 57.78 -9.57
CA LYS A 609 -44.77 57.30 -10.94
C LYS A 609 -44.87 58.43 -11.98
N ALA A 610 -45.40 59.59 -11.59
CA ALA A 610 -45.68 60.69 -12.51
C ALA A 610 -44.45 61.56 -12.80
N THR A 611 -43.59 61.80 -11.82
CA THR A 611 -42.48 62.75 -11.90
C THR A 611 -41.10 62.08 -11.95
N GLY A 612 -41.03 60.77 -11.72
CA GLY A 612 -39.76 60.06 -11.63
C GLY A 612 -38.99 60.41 -10.36
N ALA A 613 -37.72 60.01 -10.31
CA ALA A 613 -36.89 60.20 -9.11
C ALA A 613 -36.17 61.54 -9.19
N GLN A 614 -36.41 62.40 -8.22
CA GLN A 614 -35.86 63.74 -8.15
C GLN A 614 -34.94 63.88 -6.93
N VAL A 615 -33.75 64.40 -7.17
CA VAL A 615 -32.75 64.69 -6.14
C VAL A 615 -33.08 66.05 -5.51
N SER A 616 -33.18 66.08 -4.19
CA SER A 616 -33.47 67.28 -3.41
C SER A 616 -32.38 67.45 -2.35
N LEU A 617 -31.33 68.21 -2.71
CA LEU A 617 -30.21 68.52 -1.82
C LEU A 617 -30.63 69.50 -0.71
N ASN A 618 -29.94 69.46 0.42
CA ASN A 618 -30.09 70.44 1.48
C ASN A 618 -29.75 71.83 0.94
N GLY A 619 -30.68 72.77 1.10
CA GLY A 619 -30.56 74.11 0.55
C GLY A 619 -31.88 74.88 0.59
N PRO A 620 -31.88 76.14 0.16
CA PRO A 620 -33.03 77.04 0.33
C PRO A 620 -34.33 76.53 -0.31
N ILE A 621 -34.26 75.90 -1.48
CA ILE A 621 -35.43 75.33 -2.16
C ILE A 621 -36.06 74.20 -1.32
N ARG A 622 -35.23 73.26 -0.84
CA ARG A 622 -35.69 72.13 -0.01
C ARG A 622 -36.27 72.62 1.32
N THR A 623 -35.64 73.62 1.95
CA THR A 623 -36.14 74.23 3.20
C THR A 623 -37.51 74.87 3.00
N ALA A 624 -37.72 75.60 1.90
CA ALA A 624 -39.01 76.18 1.58
C ALA A 624 -40.07 75.11 1.25
N TRP A 625 -39.68 74.06 0.52
CA TRP A 625 -40.58 72.94 0.23
C TRP A 625 -40.96 72.17 1.51
N GLN A 626 -40.03 71.99 2.44
CA GLN A 626 -40.28 71.43 3.77
C GLN A 626 -41.29 72.26 4.55
N ALA A 627 -41.12 73.59 4.60
CA ALA A 627 -42.05 74.50 5.27
C ALA A 627 -43.46 74.44 4.66
N SER A 628 -43.55 74.13 3.37
CA SER A 628 -44.81 73.90 2.66
C SER A 628 -45.35 72.47 2.81
N GLY A 629 -44.78 71.61 3.65
CA GLY A 629 -45.28 70.24 3.88
C GLY A 629 -44.80 69.18 2.88
N PHE A 630 -43.69 69.43 2.18
CA PHE A 630 -43.07 68.53 1.21
C PHE A 630 -44.06 67.99 0.16
N GLN A 631 -43.92 66.73 -0.26
CA GLN A 631 -44.73 66.10 -1.30
C GLN A 631 -46.21 65.92 -0.92
N THR A 632 -46.52 65.96 0.38
CA THR A 632 -47.90 65.93 0.89
C THR A 632 -48.53 67.33 0.97
N GLY A 633 -47.75 68.38 0.75
CA GLY A 633 -48.19 69.76 0.77
C GLY A 633 -48.76 70.25 -0.57
N PRO A 634 -49.20 71.51 -0.66
CA PRO A 634 -49.88 72.05 -1.84
C PRO A 634 -49.04 72.01 -3.12
N LEU A 635 -47.70 72.06 -3.02
CA LEU A 635 -46.81 71.97 -4.19
C LEU A 635 -46.77 70.56 -4.83
N GLY A 636 -46.99 69.51 -4.04
CA GLY A 636 -46.83 68.13 -4.50
C GLY A 636 -45.37 67.72 -4.74
N TYR A 637 -45.15 66.74 -5.61
CA TYR A 637 -43.83 66.21 -5.94
C TYR A 637 -43.03 67.16 -6.85
N PRO A 638 -41.71 67.23 -6.70
CA PRO A 638 -40.85 67.91 -7.67
C PRO A 638 -40.97 67.24 -9.04
N THR A 639 -40.95 68.05 -10.10
CA THR A 639 -40.96 67.61 -11.52
C THR A 639 -39.62 67.84 -12.22
N THR A 640 -38.76 68.69 -11.65
CA THR A 640 -37.39 68.93 -12.11
C THR A 640 -36.40 68.81 -10.95
N GLY A 641 -35.11 68.66 -11.27
CA GLY A 641 -34.04 68.97 -10.32
C GLY A 641 -34.00 70.47 -10.00
N VAL A 642 -33.20 70.85 -8.99
CA VAL A 642 -32.90 72.25 -8.71
C VAL A 642 -31.98 72.79 -9.81
N VAL A 643 -32.41 73.87 -10.46
CA VAL A 643 -31.63 74.56 -11.49
C VAL A 643 -31.01 75.82 -10.88
N THR A 644 -29.69 75.94 -10.98
CA THR A 644 -28.97 77.16 -10.60
C THR A 644 -28.91 78.12 -11.79
N LEU A 645 -29.37 79.34 -11.59
CA LEU A 645 -29.35 80.43 -12.55
C LEU A 645 -27.98 81.13 -12.55
N SER A 646 -27.67 81.86 -13.62
CA SER A 646 -26.39 82.55 -13.80
C SER A 646 -26.08 83.61 -12.74
N ASP A 647 -27.12 84.14 -12.09
CA ASP A 647 -27.03 85.11 -10.99
C ASP A 647 -26.88 84.45 -9.60
N GLY A 648 -26.78 83.12 -9.55
CA GLY A 648 -26.72 82.33 -8.31
C GLY A 648 -28.09 82.07 -7.68
N GLY A 649 -29.19 82.53 -8.30
CA GLY A 649 -30.54 82.12 -7.95
C GLY A 649 -30.78 80.63 -8.22
N GLN A 650 -31.80 80.07 -7.59
CA GLN A 650 -32.20 78.67 -7.77
C GLN A 650 -33.68 78.59 -8.08
N TYR A 651 -34.10 77.64 -8.91
CA TYR A 651 -35.52 77.31 -9.02
C TYR A 651 -35.75 75.82 -9.15
N GLN A 652 -36.95 75.38 -8.78
CA GLN A 652 -37.41 74.01 -8.96
C GLN A 652 -38.91 74.00 -9.23
N ASN A 653 -39.31 73.21 -10.23
CA ASN A 653 -40.72 72.99 -10.53
C ASN A 653 -41.27 71.81 -9.74
N PHE A 654 -42.54 71.92 -9.37
CA PHE A 654 -43.34 70.93 -8.68
C PHE A 654 -44.62 70.67 -9.47
N GLN A 655 -45.39 69.65 -9.10
CA GLN A 655 -46.63 69.29 -9.79
C GLN A 655 -47.63 70.46 -9.87
N ASN A 656 -47.76 71.22 -8.78
CA ASN A 656 -48.77 72.28 -8.66
C ASN A 656 -48.15 73.67 -8.45
N GLY A 657 -46.91 73.88 -8.90
CA GLY A 657 -46.24 75.18 -8.71
C GLY A 657 -44.74 75.14 -8.89
N ALA A 658 -44.06 76.19 -8.44
CA ALA A 658 -42.61 76.32 -8.46
C ALA A 658 -42.10 77.01 -7.19
N ILE A 659 -40.86 76.73 -6.83
CA ILE A 659 -40.12 77.52 -5.83
C ILE A 659 -38.96 78.20 -6.56
N ILE A 660 -38.83 79.51 -6.36
CA ILE A 660 -37.71 80.31 -6.84
C ILE A 660 -37.02 80.93 -5.63
N TRP A 661 -35.71 80.82 -5.55
CA TRP A 661 -34.88 81.41 -4.51
C TRP A 661 -33.84 82.35 -5.11
N ASN A 662 -33.65 83.52 -4.50
CA ASN A 662 -32.46 84.33 -4.70
C ASN A 662 -32.03 84.95 -3.36
N LYS A 663 -30.81 85.51 -3.34
CA LYS A 663 -30.23 86.08 -2.11
C LYS A 663 -31.00 87.30 -1.58
N ALA A 664 -31.67 88.06 -2.43
CA ALA A 664 -32.35 89.30 -2.06
C ALA A 664 -33.75 89.06 -1.46
N THR A 665 -34.52 88.12 -2.01
CA THR A 665 -35.93 87.90 -1.66
C THR A 665 -36.17 86.61 -0.90
N GLY A 666 -35.14 85.78 -0.68
CA GLY A 666 -35.31 84.46 -0.13
C GLY A 666 -36.12 83.55 -1.06
N ALA A 667 -36.69 82.47 -0.51
CA ALA A 667 -37.47 81.50 -1.28
C ALA A 667 -38.92 81.98 -1.42
N GLN A 668 -39.40 82.02 -2.66
CA GLN A 668 -40.75 82.40 -3.02
C GLN A 668 -41.46 81.18 -3.58
N VAL A 669 -42.61 80.84 -2.99
CA VAL A 669 -43.46 79.72 -3.42
C VAL A 669 -44.56 80.28 -4.32
N SER A 670 -44.65 79.76 -5.55
CA SER A 670 -45.72 80.07 -6.49
C SER A 670 -46.55 78.81 -6.72
N LEU A 671 -47.85 78.87 -6.49
CA LEU A 671 -48.79 77.77 -6.79
C LEU A 671 -49.47 78.05 -8.14
N ASN A 672 -49.79 76.98 -8.88
CA ASN A 672 -50.51 77.02 -10.15
C ASN A 672 -52.03 77.15 -9.98
#